data_AF-A0AAN9TMI2-F1
#
_entry.id   AF-A0AAN9TMI2-F1
#
_cell.length_a   1.000
_cell.length_b   1.000
_cell.length_c   1.000
_cell.angle_alpha   90.00
_cell.angle_beta   90.00
_cell.angle_gamma   90.00
#
_symmetry.space_group_name_H-M   'P 1'
#
loop_
_entity.id
_entity.type
_entity.pdbx_description
1 polymer ?
#
loop_
_entity_poly.entity_id
_entity_poly.type
_entity_poly.pdbx_seq_one_letter_code
_entity_poly.pdbx_strand_id
1 'polypeptide(L)'
;MSKYELCNSLLKWLQTFQLDESHGSYATLDDITDGVAMAQVLHQIAPEWFSPIWLSKIKTDVGDNWRLKVSNLKKIIESVTDYYQEYVNPSLDFVKPDAVRIGEHKDPSELVKLLQLILGCAVNCNRKQEYIQQIMQMEESVQNVIMESIQELENLLGSAPLSFSSNLNAGPNVQIDQLVGELQLVSEARDRFLQKCNNLEGQVTILQEEKSLILEEKKRLEDQLRTVNDEPVKDNNLRKQLDALNEQIFKLETSRDDYRLKLEIQEKEMAELQQKFDLLQQAAAEARQLKDEVDILREEADKAEKLESTLQSYKKKLEELSALKRQVKALEDKNLQYAQQHFELENELKKANTWKTQAEMYKKQVAELRNNLNEETKKLDKMEFENMKAQEKLNALQREKERLIVERDSLKEANDELLCNKLQLKENSPELAIIEGDSNTISGGMMSIIELKRELVKLQHENTVLKVNQKQSEDEKLPLLQTMHDDLSQQCKQLQIDCRQANQRIMQLEAELKEANDLQAVGSGSNNSAIKELQSQLVAEKALRASESSEKDRLLLELKHVKTVLFEAIAAKDQECEELMEKYKKCLEKAKSVMKSLDCPELLSMGDQINLLRTKGVEKDNLLEEVESKFRQSKAIKETEEKLMASVFYNFAQKKQQESMDQRFINSNSVAGHLPFLVRQRQSGASRRIPYSSK
;
A
#
# COMPACT_ATOMS: atom_id res chain seq x y z
N MET A 1 -19.90 -18.28 -46.36
CA MET A 1 -18.67 -17.45 -46.30
C MET A 1 -17.61 -18.21 -45.52
N SER A 2 -16.34 -18.19 -45.93
CA SER A 2 -15.27 -18.79 -45.11
C SER A 2 -15.11 -17.98 -43.82
N LYS A 3 -14.89 -18.62 -42.67
CA LYS A 3 -14.64 -17.91 -41.39
C LYS A 3 -13.44 -16.96 -41.48
N TYR A 4 -12.52 -17.22 -42.40
CA TYR A 4 -11.39 -16.35 -42.70
C TYR A 4 -11.80 -15.06 -43.43
N GLU A 5 -12.76 -15.13 -44.36
CA GLU A 5 -13.31 -13.96 -45.06
C GLU A 5 -14.10 -13.07 -44.10
N LEU A 6 -14.89 -13.69 -43.21
CA LEU A 6 -15.61 -13.01 -42.14
C LEU A 6 -14.65 -12.26 -41.21
N CYS A 7 -13.55 -12.91 -40.80
CA CYS A 7 -12.53 -12.29 -39.97
C CYS A 7 -11.85 -11.10 -40.65
N ASN A 8 -11.55 -11.18 -41.95
CA ASN A 8 -10.95 -10.08 -42.70
C ASN A 8 -11.90 -8.87 -42.84
N SER A 9 -13.20 -9.08 -43.05
CA SER A 9 -14.18 -8.00 -43.09
C SER A 9 -14.35 -7.31 -41.73
N LEU A 10 -14.34 -8.08 -40.63
CA LEU A 10 -14.36 -7.52 -39.28
C LEU A 10 -13.05 -6.80 -38.92
N LEU A 11 -11.90 -7.27 -39.45
CA LEU A 11 -10.63 -6.57 -39.33
C LEU A 11 -10.65 -5.23 -40.06
N LYS A 12 -11.19 -5.17 -41.29
CA LYS A 12 -11.40 -3.90 -42.02
C LYS A 12 -12.24 -2.91 -41.22
N TRP A 13 -13.25 -3.40 -40.50
CA TRP A 13 -14.04 -2.57 -39.58
C TRP A 13 -13.22 -2.11 -38.36
N LEU A 14 -12.46 -3.01 -37.73
CA LEU A 14 -11.58 -2.65 -36.62
C LEU A 14 -10.53 -1.57 -37.03
N GLN A 15 -10.10 -1.59 -38.29
CA GLN A 15 -9.16 -0.63 -38.86
C GLN A 15 -9.75 0.78 -39.09
N THR A 16 -11.07 0.97 -38.99
CA THR A 16 -11.67 2.31 -39.04
C THR A 16 -11.38 3.12 -37.78
N PHE A 17 -10.92 2.47 -36.71
CA PHE A 17 -10.51 3.12 -35.47
C PHE A 17 -9.08 3.65 -35.59
N GLN A 18 -8.87 4.89 -35.14
CA GLN A 18 -7.54 5.49 -35.07
C GLN A 18 -6.84 4.96 -33.81
N LEU A 19 -6.02 3.93 -33.98
CA LEU A 19 -5.27 3.27 -32.90
C LEU A 19 -3.86 3.84 -32.78
N ASP A 20 -3.26 3.70 -31.60
CA ASP A 20 -1.90 4.17 -31.34
C ASP A 20 -0.88 3.20 -31.95
N GLU A 21 -0.28 3.59 -33.08
CA GLU A 21 0.72 2.81 -33.82
C GLU A 21 2.01 2.55 -33.01
N SER A 22 2.22 3.21 -31.86
CA SER A 22 3.38 2.98 -30.99
C SER A 22 3.41 1.59 -30.35
N HIS A 23 2.30 0.85 -30.41
CA HIS A 23 2.15 -0.46 -29.77
C HIS A 23 2.08 -1.65 -30.73
N GLY A 24 2.31 -1.45 -32.04
CA GLY A 24 2.39 -2.52 -33.04
C GLY A 24 1.58 -2.24 -34.31
N SER A 25 1.81 -3.04 -35.35
CA SER A 25 0.91 -3.05 -36.52
C SER A 25 -0.41 -3.73 -36.14
N TYR A 26 -1.50 -3.42 -36.84
CA TYR A 26 -2.80 -4.11 -36.75
C TYR A 26 -3.37 -4.36 -38.15
N ALA A 27 -2.47 -4.53 -39.12
CA ALA A 27 -2.80 -4.68 -40.52
C ALA A 27 -3.27 -6.10 -40.86
N THR A 28 -2.80 -7.11 -40.11
CA THR A 28 -3.10 -8.52 -40.34
C THR A 28 -3.83 -9.16 -39.16
N LEU A 29 -4.45 -10.32 -39.41
CA LEU A 29 -5.13 -11.09 -38.37
C LEU A 29 -4.19 -11.56 -37.25
N ASP A 30 -2.93 -11.82 -37.59
CA ASP A 30 -1.91 -12.25 -36.63
C ASP A 30 -1.56 -11.15 -35.64
N ASP A 31 -1.58 -9.90 -36.10
CA ASP A 31 -1.21 -8.74 -35.31
C ASP A 31 -2.21 -8.48 -34.18
N ILE A 32 -3.50 -8.75 -34.40
CA ILE A 32 -4.54 -8.52 -33.40
C ILE A 32 -4.69 -9.66 -32.38
N THR A 33 -3.93 -10.75 -32.52
CA THR A 33 -3.99 -11.91 -31.61
C THR A 33 -3.44 -11.64 -30.21
N ASP A 34 -2.73 -10.52 -30.00
CA ASP A 34 -2.24 -10.10 -28.69
C ASP A 34 -3.29 -9.38 -27.82
N GLY A 35 -4.44 -9.05 -28.42
CA GLY A 35 -5.56 -8.35 -27.79
C GLY A 35 -5.36 -6.85 -27.58
N VAL A 36 -4.22 -6.27 -27.94
CA VAL A 36 -3.93 -4.85 -27.65
C VAL A 36 -4.84 -3.93 -28.47
N ALA A 37 -4.93 -4.17 -29.77
CA ALA A 37 -5.81 -3.40 -30.67
C ALA A 37 -7.28 -3.48 -30.23
N MET A 38 -7.75 -4.68 -29.87
CA MET A 38 -9.12 -4.90 -29.38
C MET A 38 -9.41 -4.12 -28.10
N ALA A 39 -8.46 -4.09 -27.16
CA ALA A 39 -8.63 -3.37 -25.92
C ALA A 39 -8.69 -1.85 -26.14
N GLN A 40 -7.86 -1.31 -27.04
CA GLN A 40 -7.91 0.10 -27.40
C GLN A 40 -9.25 0.47 -28.05
N VAL A 41 -9.76 -0.36 -28.98
CA VAL A 41 -11.08 -0.17 -29.60
C VAL A 41 -12.19 -0.18 -28.55
N LEU A 42 -12.18 -1.13 -27.62
CA LEU A 42 -13.17 -1.19 -26.53
C LEU A 42 -13.14 0.05 -25.64
N HIS A 43 -11.96 0.57 -25.32
CA HIS A 43 -11.80 1.84 -24.59
C HIS A 43 -12.42 3.03 -25.36
N GLN A 44 -12.28 3.06 -26.69
CA GLN A 44 -12.92 4.10 -27.52
C GLN A 44 -14.44 3.93 -27.56
N ILE A 45 -14.95 2.70 -27.69
CA ILE A 45 -16.40 2.41 -27.78
C ILE A 45 -17.13 2.86 -26.51
N ALA A 46 -16.67 2.40 -25.35
CA ALA A 46 -17.33 2.66 -24.07
C ALA A 46 -16.29 2.99 -22.99
N PRO A 47 -15.74 4.21 -22.97
CA PRO A 47 -14.72 4.61 -21.99
C PRO A 47 -15.24 4.59 -20.55
N GLU A 48 -16.57 4.68 -20.38
CA GLU A 48 -17.26 4.57 -19.10
C GLU A 48 -17.05 3.19 -18.44
N TRP A 49 -16.97 2.14 -19.27
CA TRP A 49 -16.80 0.75 -18.83
C TRP A 49 -15.35 0.29 -18.98
N PHE A 50 -14.83 0.40 -20.19
CA PHE A 50 -13.45 0.07 -20.53
C PHE A 50 -12.56 1.27 -20.18
N SER A 51 -12.43 1.60 -18.90
CA SER A 51 -11.70 2.79 -18.42
C SER A 51 -10.19 2.77 -18.75
N PRO A 52 -9.49 3.93 -18.67
CA PRO A 52 -8.03 3.97 -18.82
C PRO A 52 -7.30 3.05 -17.82
N ILE A 53 -7.87 2.88 -16.62
CA ILE A 53 -7.34 1.97 -15.59
C ILE A 53 -7.46 0.51 -16.05
N TRP A 54 -8.57 0.14 -16.68
CA TRP A 54 -8.74 -1.19 -17.25
C TRP A 54 -7.74 -1.41 -18.41
N LEU A 55 -7.62 -0.44 -19.32
CA LEU A 55 -6.69 -0.52 -20.44
C LEU A 55 -5.24 -0.69 -19.99
N SER A 56 -4.83 -0.02 -18.90
CA SER A 56 -3.47 -0.15 -18.32
C SER A 56 -3.13 -1.57 -17.84
N LYS A 57 -4.13 -2.44 -17.63
CA LYS A 57 -3.93 -3.85 -17.26
C LYS A 57 -3.58 -4.73 -18.45
N ILE A 58 -3.78 -4.25 -19.68
CA ILE A 58 -3.43 -4.94 -20.92
C ILE A 58 -1.96 -4.67 -21.20
N LYS A 59 -1.18 -5.74 -21.35
CA LYS A 59 0.25 -5.62 -21.63
C LYS A 59 0.44 -5.33 -23.12
N THR A 60 1.29 -4.36 -23.44
CA THR A 60 1.61 -3.97 -24.81
C THR A 60 2.92 -4.60 -25.33
N ASP A 61 3.86 -5.01 -24.46
CA ASP A 61 5.15 -5.62 -24.85
C ASP A 61 5.09 -7.14 -25.09
N VAL A 62 4.00 -7.63 -25.66
CA VAL A 62 3.68 -9.08 -25.65
C VAL A 62 4.58 -9.90 -26.58
N GLY A 63 4.97 -9.34 -27.73
CA GLY A 63 5.73 -10.04 -28.77
C GLY A 63 5.08 -11.38 -29.16
N ASP A 64 5.89 -12.43 -29.33
CA ASP A 64 5.42 -13.78 -29.66
C ASP A 64 5.06 -14.64 -28.43
N ASN A 65 5.01 -14.07 -27.24
CA ASN A 65 4.71 -14.83 -26.03
C ASN A 65 3.21 -15.14 -25.93
N TRP A 66 2.81 -16.30 -26.47
CA TRP A 66 1.41 -16.74 -26.50
C TRP A 66 0.74 -16.75 -25.13
N ARG A 67 1.46 -17.01 -24.03
CA ARG A 67 0.88 -16.97 -22.67
C ARG A 67 0.44 -15.57 -22.27
N LEU A 68 1.20 -14.55 -22.67
CA LEU A 68 0.85 -13.15 -22.44
C LEU A 68 -0.31 -12.72 -23.35
N LYS A 69 -0.33 -13.16 -24.61
CA LYS A 69 -1.48 -12.97 -25.53
C LYS A 69 -2.77 -13.54 -24.92
N VAL A 70 -2.74 -14.79 -24.47
CA VAL A 70 -3.86 -15.45 -23.79
C VAL A 70 -4.27 -14.68 -22.53
N SER A 71 -3.32 -14.17 -21.75
CA SER A 71 -3.63 -13.38 -20.55
C SER A 71 -4.34 -12.07 -20.87
N ASN A 72 -3.99 -11.38 -21.96
CA ASN A 72 -4.68 -10.18 -22.41
C ASN A 72 -6.08 -10.53 -22.92
N LEU A 73 -6.20 -11.52 -23.79
CA LEU A 73 -7.47 -11.96 -24.37
C LEU A 73 -8.47 -12.40 -23.30
N LYS A 74 -8.03 -13.10 -22.24
CA LYS A 74 -8.91 -13.45 -21.10
C LYS A 74 -9.52 -12.23 -20.43
N LYS A 75 -8.71 -11.19 -20.15
CA LYS A 75 -9.20 -9.94 -19.56
C LYS A 75 -10.22 -9.25 -20.46
N ILE A 76 -9.98 -9.27 -21.78
CA ILE A 76 -10.89 -8.69 -22.78
C ILE A 76 -12.21 -9.46 -22.80
N ILE A 77 -12.16 -10.79 -22.94
CA ILE A 77 -13.34 -11.66 -22.99
C ILE A 77 -14.16 -11.54 -21.70
N GLU A 78 -13.52 -11.53 -20.53
CA GLU A 78 -14.19 -11.32 -19.25
C GLU A 78 -14.90 -9.95 -19.22
N SER A 79 -14.19 -8.86 -19.49
CA SER A 79 -14.78 -7.52 -19.41
C SER A 79 -15.85 -7.25 -20.47
N VAL A 80 -15.76 -7.86 -21.65
CA VAL A 80 -16.81 -7.83 -22.68
C VAL A 80 -18.01 -8.64 -22.20
N THR A 81 -17.81 -9.84 -21.65
CA THR A 81 -18.92 -10.64 -21.10
C THR A 81 -19.66 -9.85 -20.01
N ASP A 82 -18.93 -9.26 -19.08
CA ASP A 82 -19.51 -8.49 -17.98
C ASP A 82 -20.29 -7.27 -18.51
N TYR A 83 -19.78 -6.59 -19.54
CA TYR A 83 -20.51 -5.51 -20.23
C TYR A 83 -21.86 -5.97 -20.77
N TYR A 84 -21.90 -7.13 -21.43
CA TYR A 84 -23.14 -7.70 -21.96
C TYR A 84 -24.12 -8.10 -20.86
N GLN A 85 -23.64 -8.68 -19.76
CA GLN A 85 -24.49 -9.08 -18.64
C GLN A 85 -25.07 -7.87 -17.90
N GLU A 86 -24.31 -6.78 -17.76
CA GLU A 86 -24.77 -5.60 -17.02
C GLU A 86 -25.65 -4.66 -17.85
N TYR A 87 -25.32 -4.43 -19.14
CA TYR A 87 -25.98 -3.41 -19.96
C TYR A 87 -26.90 -3.93 -21.07
N VAL A 88 -26.72 -5.18 -21.52
CA VAL A 88 -27.46 -5.69 -22.69
C VAL A 88 -28.50 -6.73 -22.28
N ASN A 89 -28.11 -7.79 -21.58
CA ASN A 89 -29.02 -8.83 -21.11
C ASN A 89 -28.48 -9.53 -19.85
N PRO A 90 -29.10 -9.33 -18.67
CA PRO A 90 -28.71 -10.00 -17.42
C PRO A 90 -28.87 -11.53 -17.42
N SER A 91 -29.63 -12.09 -18.37
CA SER A 91 -29.89 -13.54 -18.48
C SER A 91 -29.01 -14.22 -19.51
N LEU A 92 -27.94 -13.57 -19.93
CA LEU A 92 -27.15 -14.01 -21.08
C LEU A 92 -26.19 -15.16 -20.73
N ASP A 93 -26.46 -16.33 -21.30
CA ASP A 93 -25.62 -17.53 -21.23
C ASP A 93 -25.19 -17.96 -22.65
N PHE A 94 -24.08 -17.41 -23.13
CA PHE A 94 -23.51 -17.71 -24.45
C PHE A 94 -22.12 -18.35 -24.32
N VAL A 95 -21.72 -19.10 -25.34
CA VAL A 95 -20.40 -19.73 -25.39
C VAL A 95 -19.32 -18.67 -25.60
N LYS A 96 -18.53 -18.43 -24.55
CA LYS A 96 -17.41 -17.47 -24.58
C LYS A 96 -16.33 -17.89 -25.59
N PRO A 97 -15.69 -16.95 -26.31
CA PRO A 97 -14.55 -17.23 -27.18
C PRO A 97 -13.39 -17.87 -26.39
N ASP A 98 -12.71 -18.84 -27.00
CA ASP A 98 -11.56 -19.50 -26.35
C ASP A 98 -10.27 -18.70 -26.53
N ALA A 99 -9.85 -18.04 -25.45
CA ALA A 99 -8.61 -17.25 -25.41
C ALA A 99 -7.35 -18.05 -25.77
N VAL A 100 -7.29 -19.35 -25.43
CA VAL A 100 -6.12 -20.21 -25.69
C VAL A 100 -6.00 -20.49 -27.18
N ARG A 101 -7.12 -20.83 -27.83
CA ARG A 101 -7.15 -21.08 -29.27
C ARG A 101 -6.80 -19.84 -30.10
N ILE A 102 -7.14 -18.65 -29.63
CA ILE A 102 -6.75 -17.40 -30.29
C ILE A 102 -5.26 -17.12 -30.07
N GLY A 103 -4.79 -17.13 -28.82
CA GLY A 103 -3.41 -16.72 -28.49
C GLY A 103 -2.32 -17.73 -28.88
N GLU A 104 -2.61 -19.03 -28.83
CA GLU A 104 -1.65 -20.10 -29.13
C GLU A 104 -1.80 -20.68 -30.54
N HIS A 105 -3.04 -20.88 -31.01
CA HIS A 105 -3.32 -21.53 -32.29
C HIS A 105 -3.75 -20.56 -33.39
N LYS A 106 -3.89 -19.25 -33.09
CA LYS A 106 -4.33 -18.22 -34.03
C LYS A 106 -5.60 -18.61 -34.78
N ASP A 107 -6.54 -19.25 -34.09
CA ASP A 107 -7.75 -19.79 -34.71
C ASP A 107 -8.68 -18.66 -35.18
N PRO A 108 -8.92 -18.52 -36.50
CA PRO A 108 -9.79 -17.47 -37.03
C PRO A 108 -11.24 -17.62 -36.57
N SER A 109 -11.68 -18.84 -36.22
CA SER A 109 -13.06 -19.07 -35.78
C SER A 109 -13.35 -18.45 -34.42
N GLU A 110 -12.41 -18.56 -33.49
CA GLU A 110 -12.54 -17.99 -32.14
C GLU A 110 -12.29 -16.48 -32.16
N LEU A 111 -11.39 -16.03 -33.04
CA LEU A 111 -11.12 -14.62 -33.27
C LEU A 111 -12.36 -13.88 -33.81
N VAL A 112 -13.06 -14.47 -34.78
CA VAL A 112 -14.34 -13.93 -35.28
C VAL A 112 -15.35 -13.74 -34.16
N LYS A 113 -15.55 -14.75 -33.30
CA LYS A 113 -16.51 -14.65 -32.19
C LYS A 113 -16.17 -13.47 -31.27
N LEU A 114 -14.89 -13.27 -30.98
CA LEU A 114 -14.45 -12.15 -30.14
C LEU A 114 -14.69 -10.80 -30.84
N LEU A 115 -14.34 -10.67 -32.12
CA LEU A 115 -14.58 -9.44 -32.89
C LEU A 115 -16.08 -9.14 -33.04
N GLN A 116 -16.92 -10.15 -33.22
CA GLN A 116 -18.38 -10.00 -33.25
C GLN A 116 -18.92 -9.43 -31.94
N LEU A 117 -18.44 -9.91 -30.78
CA LEU A 117 -18.82 -9.35 -29.49
C LEU A 117 -18.40 -7.88 -29.34
N ILE A 118 -17.19 -7.52 -29.80
CA ILE A 118 -16.72 -6.13 -29.77
C ILE A 118 -17.57 -5.24 -30.68
N LEU A 119 -17.92 -5.71 -31.88
CA LEU A 119 -18.85 -5.04 -32.78
C LEU A 119 -20.23 -4.87 -32.14
N GLY A 120 -20.73 -5.89 -31.46
CA GLY A 120 -21.99 -5.82 -30.74
C GLY A 120 -21.95 -4.82 -29.57
N CYS A 121 -20.80 -4.62 -28.90
CA CYS A 121 -20.61 -3.51 -27.97
C CYS A 121 -20.72 -2.15 -28.68
N ALA A 122 -20.13 -2.00 -29.88
CA ALA A 122 -20.15 -0.74 -30.63
C ALA A 122 -21.58 -0.33 -31.03
N VAL A 123 -22.41 -1.27 -31.49
CA VAL A 123 -23.79 -0.96 -31.92
C VAL A 123 -24.78 -0.81 -30.76
N ASN A 124 -24.39 -1.18 -29.54
CA ASN A 124 -25.21 -1.06 -28.32
C ASN A 124 -24.72 0.00 -27.33
N CYS A 125 -23.58 0.64 -27.58
CA CYS A 125 -23.07 1.68 -26.70
C CYS A 125 -23.85 3.00 -26.81
N ASN A 126 -23.59 3.94 -25.90
CA ASN A 126 -24.22 5.27 -25.89
C ASN A 126 -23.99 6.07 -27.19
N ARG A 127 -22.82 5.87 -27.81
CA ARG A 127 -22.40 6.51 -29.08
C ARG A 127 -22.64 5.63 -30.31
N LYS A 128 -23.57 4.66 -30.22
CA LYS A 128 -23.87 3.73 -31.31
C LYS A 128 -24.15 4.40 -32.66
N GLN A 129 -24.75 5.59 -32.69
CA GLN A 129 -25.05 6.29 -33.94
C GLN A 129 -23.79 6.64 -34.74
N GLU A 130 -22.69 7.00 -34.07
CA GLU A 130 -21.42 7.33 -34.72
C GLU A 130 -20.82 6.09 -35.39
N TYR A 131 -20.77 4.96 -34.67
CA TYR A 131 -20.24 3.70 -35.19
C TYR A 131 -21.11 3.10 -36.30
N ILE A 132 -22.43 3.22 -36.20
CA ILE A 132 -23.36 2.79 -37.25
C ILE A 132 -23.16 3.62 -38.53
N GLN A 133 -23.00 4.94 -38.41
CA GLN A 133 -22.71 5.81 -39.56
C GLN A 133 -21.35 5.49 -40.21
N GLN A 134 -20.33 5.16 -39.39
CA GLN A 134 -19.04 4.71 -39.91
C GLN A 134 -19.18 3.39 -40.69
N ILE A 135 -19.93 2.42 -40.17
CA ILE A 135 -20.23 1.16 -40.87
C ILE A 135 -20.92 1.44 -42.23
N MET A 136 -21.89 2.37 -42.26
CA MET A 136 -22.59 2.75 -43.50
C MET A 136 -21.71 3.44 -44.56
N GLN A 137 -20.51 3.91 -44.21
CA GLN A 137 -19.55 4.51 -45.14
C GLN A 137 -18.54 3.47 -45.69
N MET A 138 -18.58 2.22 -45.20
CA MET A 138 -17.69 1.15 -45.64
C MET A 138 -18.14 0.55 -46.99
N GLU A 139 -17.32 -0.32 -47.58
CA GLU A 139 -17.67 -1.08 -48.78
C GLU A 139 -18.93 -1.95 -48.55
N GLU A 140 -19.83 -2.02 -49.52
CA GLU A 140 -21.08 -2.81 -49.44
C GLU A 140 -20.83 -4.28 -49.07
N SER A 141 -19.74 -4.86 -49.59
CA SER A 141 -19.32 -6.23 -49.25
C SER A 141 -19.00 -6.39 -47.76
N VAL A 142 -18.43 -5.37 -47.11
CA VAL A 142 -18.11 -5.38 -45.67
C VAL A 142 -19.35 -5.08 -44.84
N GLN A 143 -20.22 -4.17 -45.31
CA GLN A 143 -21.50 -3.86 -44.66
C GLN A 143 -22.39 -5.11 -44.53
N ASN A 144 -22.51 -5.89 -45.61
CA ASN A 144 -23.30 -7.12 -45.61
C ASN A 144 -22.77 -8.13 -44.57
N VAL A 145 -21.44 -8.26 -44.44
CA VAL A 145 -20.81 -9.16 -43.48
C VAL A 145 -21.01 -8.69 -42.03
N ILE A 146 -20.95 -7.39 -41.79
CA ILE A 146 -21.23 -6.79 -40.49
C ILE A 146 -22.70 -6.99 -40.10
N MET A 147 -23.61 -6.83 -41.06
CA MET A 147 -25.04 -7.07 -40.87
C MET A 147 -25.32 -8.54 -40.52
N GLU A 148 -24.75 -9.50 -41.27
CA GLU A 148 -24.85 -10.93 -40.95
C GLU A 148 -24.28 -11.24 -39.54
N SER A 149 -23.16 -10.61 -39.17
CA SER A 149 -22.54 -10.77 -37.86
C SER A 149 -23.41 -10.25 -36.71
N ILE A 150 -24.09 -9.12 -36.91
CA ILE A 150 -25.00 -8.54 -35.91
C ILE A 150 -26.26 -9.40 -35.78
N GLN A 151 -26.79 -9.92 -36.89
CA GLN A 151 -27.95 -10.84 -36.87
C GLN A 151 -27.61 -12.18 -36.22
N GLU A 152 -26.43 -12.74 -36.48
CA GLU A 152 -25.94 -13.96 -35.80
C GLU A 152 -25.83 -13.72 -34.29
N LEU A 153 -25.30 -12.56 -33.90
CA LEU A 153 -25.18 -12.15 -32.51
C LEU A 153 -26.55 -11.91 -31.85
N GLU A 154 -27.52 -11.31 -32.55
CA GLU A 154 -28.92 -11.20 -32.10
C GLU A 154 -29.55 -12.56 -31.80
N ASN A 155 -29.40 -13.51 -32.72
CA ASN A 155 -29.93 -14.86 -32.57
C ASN A 155 -29.30 -15.60 -31.39
N LEU A 156 -28.01 -15.36 -31.12
CA LEU A 156 -27.30 -15.92 -29.96
C LEU A 156 -27.69 -15.26 -28.64
N LEU A 157 -28.02 -13.97 -28.65
CA LEU A 157 -28.33 -13.22 -27.42
C LEU A 157 -29.81 -13.29 -27.00
N GLY A 158 -30.72 -13.76 -27.89
CA GLY A 158 -32.15 -13.94 -27.60
C GLY A 158 -32.92 -12.66 -27.25
N SER A 159 -32.31 -11.49 -27.48
CA SER A 159 -32.84 -10.17 -27.10
C SER A 159 -33.61 -9.51 -28.25
N ALA A 160 -34.36 -8.45 -27.91
CA ALA A 160 -34.97 -7.53 -28.86
C ALA A 160 -33.96 -7.09 -29.95
N PRO A 161 -34.43 -6.74 -31.18
CA PRO A 161 -33.54 -6.37 -32.29
C PRO A 161 -32.53 -5.33 -31.83
N LEU A 162 -31.23 -5.57 -32.05
CA LEU A 162 -30.23 -4.57 -31.75
C LEU A 162 -30.55 -3.32 -32.56
N SER A 163 -30.14 -2.17 -32.02
CA SER A 163 -30.48 -0.86 -32.59
C SER A 163 -30.09 -0.70 -34.06
N PHE A 164 -29.13 -1.50 -34.54
CA PHE A 164 -28.70 -1.53 -35.93
C PHE A 164 -29.76 -2.11 -36.88
N SER A 165 -30.34 -3.27 -36.55
CA SER A 165 -31.41 -3.92 -37.32
C SER A 165 -32.68 -3.08 -37.35
N SER A 166 -32.96 -2.37 -36.23
CA SER A 166 -34.07 -1.42 -36.14
C SER A 166 -33.83 -0.19 -37.03
N ASN A 167 -32.60 0.34 -37.10
CA ASN A 167 -32.27 1.53 -37.90
C ASN A 167 -32.17 1.26 -39.41
N LEU A 168 -31.78 0.06 -39.82
CA LEU A 168 -31.70 -0.30 -41.25
C LEU A 168 -33.08 -0.56 -41.88
N ASN A 169 -34.03 -1.07 -41.09
CA ASN A 169 -35.41 -1.32 -41.53
C ASN A 169 -36.40 -0.18 -41.21
N ALA A 170 -36.01 0.79 -40.38
CA ALA A 170 -36.85 1.94 -40.02
C ALA A 170 -36.71 3.09 -41.04
N GLY A 171 -37.43 2.96 -42.15
CA GLY A 171 -38.01 4.15 -42.79
C GLY A 171 -39.12 4.71 -41.88
N PRO A 172 -39.27 6.04 -41.74
CA PRO A 172 -40.27 6.67 -40.85
C PRO A 172 -41.72 6.19 -41.06
N ASN A 173 -42.04 5.65 -42.23
CA ASN A 173 -43.39 5.22 -42.60
C ASN A 173 -43.78 3.82 -42.07
N VAL A 174 -42.82 2.91 -41.86
CA VAL A 174 -43.14 1.50 -41.53
C VAL A 174 -43.62 1.34 -40.08
N GLN A 175 -43.08 2.15 -39.17
CA GLN A 175 -43.47 2.14 -37.76
C GLN A 175 -44.89 2.70 -37.53
N ILE A 176 -45.30 3.67 -38.37
CA ILE A 176 -46.65 4.26 -38.32
C ILE A 176 -47.68 3.25 -38.84
N ASP A 177 -47.38 2.57 -39.95
CA ASP A 177 -48.31 1.58 -40.53
C ASP A 177 -48.51 0.36 -39.62
N GLN A 178 -47.48 -0.07 -38.89
CA GLN A 178 -47.60 -1.15 -37.89
C GLN A 178 -48.47 -0.75 -36.70
N LEU A 179 -48.26 0.44 -36.13
CA LEU A 179 -49.08 0.97 -35.03
C LEU A 179 -50.54 1.18 -35.45
N VAL A 180 -50.78 1.63 -36.68
CA VAL A 180 -52.13 1.78 -37.24
C VAL A 180 -52.80 0.41 -37.42
N GLY A 181 -52.06 -0.59 -37.90
CA GLY A 181 -52.55 -1.97 -38.05
C GLY A 181 -52.94 -2.62 -36.72
N GLU A 182 -52.12 -2.46 -35.68
CA GLU A 182 -52.44 -2.96 -34.34
C GLU A 182 -53.66 -2.26 -33.73
N LEU A 183 -53.78 -0.94 -33.91
CA LEU A 183 -54.94 -0.17 -33.44
C LEU A 183 -56.24 -0.62 -34.13
N GLN A 184 -56.18 -0.93 -35.43
CA GLN A 184 -57.30 -1.43 -36.23
C GLN A 184 -57.79 -2.78 -35.69
N LEU A 185 -56.88 -3.73 -35.43
CA LEU A 185 -57.22 -5.05 -34.92
C LEU A 185 -57.86 -4.99 -33.52
N VAL A 186 -57.35 -4.12 -32.66
CA VAL A 186 -57.92 -3.89 -31.32
C VAL A 186 -59.31 -3.26 -31.42
N SER A 187 -59.51 -2.32 -32.34
CA SER A 187 -60.83 -1.72 -32.58
C SER A 187 -61.84 -2.75 -33.06
N GLU A 188 -61.47 -3.62 -34.01
CA GLU A 188 -62.35 -4.69 -34.49
C GLU A 188 -62.69 -5.71 -33.40
N ALA A 189 -61.73 -6.06 -32.55
CA ALA A 189 -61.98 -6.95 -31.41
C ALA A 189 -62.98 -6.33 -30.42
N ARG A 190 -62.82 -5.04 -30.10
CA ARG A 190 -63.75 -4.29 -29.24
C ARG A 190 -65.18 -4.30 -29.81
N ASP A 191 -65.32 -4.06 -31.11
CA ASP A 191 -66.64 -3.98 -31.75
C ASP A 191 -67.34 -5.35 -31.80
N ARG A 192 -66.58 -6.45 -31.98
CA ARG A 192 -67.11 -7.83 -31.87
C ARG A 192 -67.59 -8.15 -30.46
N PHE A 193 -66.86 -7.71 -29.42
CA PHE A 193 -67.28 -7.92 -28.03
C PHE A 193 -68.55 -7.14 -27.72
N LEU A 194 -68.65 -5.88 -28.18
CA LEU A 194 -69.85 -5.06 -28.01
C LEU A 194 -71.09 -5.72 -28.64
N GLN A 195 -70.93 -6.29 -29.84
CA GLN A 195 -72.00 -7.00 -30.53
C GLN A 195 -72.45 -8.27 -29.78
N LYS A 196 -71.50 -9.00 -29.17
CA LYS A 196 -71.81 -10.17 -28.33
C LYS A 196 -72.55 -9.79 -27.05
N CYS A 197 -72.18 -8.68 -26.41
CA CYS A 197 -72.90 -8.15 -25.25
C CYS A 197 -74.35 -7.79 -25.61
N ASN A 198 -74.57 -7.06 -26.70
CA ASN A 198 -75.92 -6.69 -27.14
C ASN A 198 -76.80 -7.91 -27.46
N ASN A 199 -76.23 -8.95 -28.08
CA ASN A 199 -76.96 -10.19 -28.37
C ASN A 199 -77.35 -10.96 -27.09
N LEU A 200 -76.48 -10.97 -26.09
CA LEU A 200 -76.76 -11.59 -24.79
C LEU A 200 -77.84 -10.82 -24.02
N GLU A 201 -77.81 -9.50 -24.04
CA GLU A 201 -78.87 -8.66 -23.44
C GLU A 201 -80.23 -8.92 -24.09
N GLY A 202 -80.26 -9.12 -25.42
CA GLY A 202 -81.48 -9.50 -26.15
C GLY A 202 -82.03 -10.87 -25.72
N GLN A 203 -81.17 -11.89 -25.57
CA GLN A 203 -81.60 -13.21 -25.10
C GLN A 203 -82.14 -13.18 -23.67
N VAL A 204 -81.51 -12.40 -22.78
CA VAL A 204 -81.99 -12.24 -21.40
C VAL A 204 -83.39 -11.63 -21.39
N THR A 205 -83.66 -10.66 -22.26
CA THR A 205 -84.98 -10.02 -22.35
C THR A 205 -86.06 -11.03 -22.78
N ILE A 206 -85.80 -11.84 -23.79
CA ILE A 206 -86.74 -12.87 -24.28
C ILE A 206 -87.02 -13.92 -23.20
N LEU A 207 -85.98 -14.42 -22.52
CA LEU A 207 -86.15 -15.40 -21.45
C LEU A 207 -86.94 -14.83 -20.26
N GLN A 208 -86.82 -13.53 -20.00
CA GLN A 208 -87.59 -12.84 -18.96
C GLN A 208 -89.09 -12.82 -19.29
N GLU A 209 -89.44 -12.60 -20.57
CA GLU A 209 -90.82 -12.61 -21.06
C GLU A 209 -91.44 -14.02 -21.01
N GLU A 210 -90.71 -15.04 -21.48
CA GLU A 210 -91.13 -16.45 -21.42
C GLU A 210 -91.42 -16.90 -19.99
N LYS A 211 -90.53 -16.54 -19.05
CA LYS A 211 -90.73 -16.83 -17.62
C LYS A 211 -92.01 -16.20 -17.08
N SER A 212 -92.35 -14.99 -17.52
CA SER A 212 -93.58 -14.31 -17.10
C SER A 212 -94.83 -15.04 -17.60
N LEU A 213 -94.82 -15.53 -18.86
CA LEU A 213 -95.94 -16.27 -19.45
C LEU A 213 -96.19 -17.61 -18.76
N ILE A 214 -95.12 -18.36 -18.45
CA ILE A 214 -95.23 -19.66 -17.77
C ILE A 214 -95.83 -19.51 -16.36
N LEU A 215 -95.49 -18.44 -15.65
CA LEU A 215 -96.05 -18.17 -14.31
C LEU A 215 -97.55 -17.88 -14.37
N GLU A 216 -98.02 -17.18 -15.40
CA GLU A 216 -99.45 -16.91 -15.62
C GLU A 216 -100.22 -18.22 -15.90
N GLU A 217 -99.66 -19.10 -16.72
CA GLU A 217 -100.28 -20.38 -17.07
C GLU A 217 -100.34 -21.35 -15.87
N LYS A 218 -99.27 -21.41 -15.08
CA LYS A 218 -99.23 -22.20 -13.84
C LYS A 218 -100.37 -21.81 -12.90
N LYS A 219 -100.60 -20.51 -12.72
CA LYS A 219 -101.68 -19.99 -11.87
C LYS A 219 -103.07 -20.42 -12.37
N ARG A 220 -103.28 -20.41 -13.70
CA ARG A 220 -104.54 -20.86 -14.32
C ARG A 220 -104.81 -22.35 -14.08
N LEU A 221 -103.78 -23.18 -14.15
CA LEU A 221 -103.90 -24.63 -13.92
C LEU A 221 -104.18 -24.96 -12.44
N GLU A 222 -103.59 -24.21 -11.51
CA GLU A 222 -103.84 -24.36 -10.08
C GLU A 222 -105.30 -24.03 -9.69
N ASP A 223 -105.94 -23.09 -10.39
CA ASP A 223 -107.36 -22.73 -10.18
C ASP A 223 -108.34 -23.79 -10.72
N GLN A 224 -107.97 -24.52 -11.79
CA GLN A 224 -108.80 -25.58 -12.38
C GLN A 224 -108.82 -26.86 -11.54
N LEU A 225 -107.73 -27.15 -10.81
CA LEU A 225 -107.62 -28.36 -10.00
C LEU A 225 -108.49 -28.28 -8.72
N ARG A 226 -108.92 -27.08 -8.31
CA ARG A 226 -109.72 -26.88 -7.09
C ARG A 226 -111.22 -27.18 -7.25
N THR A 227 -111.72 -27.44 -8.45
CA THR A 227 -113.17 -27.55 -8.72
C THR A 227 -113.68 -28.98 -8.93
N VAL A 228 -112.84 -30.01 -8.83
CA VAL A 228 -113.23 -31.41 -9.09
C VAL A 228 -112.90 -32.28 -7.88
N ASN A 229 -113.84 -32.40 -6.93
CA ASN A 229 -113.99 -33.60 -6.12
C ASN A 229 -115.25 -33.52 -5.26
N ASP A 230 -116.28 -34.30 -5.60
CA ASP A 230 -117.24 -34.86 -4.63
C ASP A 230 -118.10 -35.99 -5.25
N GLU A 231 -118.52 -36.93 -4.38
CA GLU A 231 -119.54 -38.00 -4.49
C GLU A 231 -119.08 -39.48 -4.69
N PRO A 232 -119.40 -40.41 -3.74
CA PRO A 232 -119.20 -41.85 -3.87
C PRO A 232 -120.51 -42.65 -4.09
N VAL A 233 -120.48 -43.76 -4.84
CA VAL A 233 -121.63 -44.69 -5.02
C VAL A 233 -121.22 -46.15 -4.82
N LYS A 234 -122.06 -46.92 -4.10
CA LYS A 234 -121.91 -48.33 -3.70
C LYS A 234 -122.44 -49.32 -4.77
N ASP A 235 -121.69 -50.40 -5.03
CA ASP A 235 -122.24 -51.68 -5.56
C ASP A 235 -121.37 -52.89 -5.17
N ASN A 236 -121.92 -54.09 -5.02
CA ASN A 236 -121.19 -55.24 -4.43
C ASN A 236 -120.16 -55.91 -5.38
N ASN A 237 -120.26 -55.73 -6.70
CA ASN A 237 -119.20 -56.11 -7.66
C ASN A 237 -118.02 -55.13 -7.62
N LEU A 238 -118.32 -53.85 -7.42
CA LEU A 238 -117.33 -52.82 -7.09
C LEU A 238 -116.60 -53.18 -5.79
N ARG A 239 -117.22 -53.92 -4.85
CA ARG A 239 -116.60 -54.36 -3.58
C ARG A 239 -115.50 -55.39 -3.75
N LYS A 240 -115.69 -56.41 -4.60
CA LYS A 240 -114.62 -57.37 -4.94
C LYS A 240 -113.50 -56.74 -5.77
N GLN A 241 -113.87 -55.83 -6.69
CA GLN A 241 -112.87 -55.02 -7.40
C GLN A 241 -112.15 -54.06 -6.44
N LEU A 242 -112.85 -53.49 -5.45
CA LEU A 242 -112.28 -52.68 -4.37
C LEU A 242 -111.33 -53.52 -3.53
N ASP A 243 -111.69 -54.75 -3.15
CA ASP A 243 -110.83 -55.62 -2.35
C ASP A 243 -109.57 -56.03 -3.15
N ALA A 244 -109.70 -56.34 -4.45
CA ALA A 244 -108.56 -56.64 -5.32
C ALA A 244 -107.68 -55.40 -5.58
N LEU A 245 -108.28 -54.22 -5.78
CA LEU A 245 -107.59 -52.94 -5.87
C LEU A 245 -106.92 -52.59 -4.55
N ASN A 246 -107.56 -52.84 -3.41
CA ASN A 246 -107.00 -52.62 -2.07
C ASN A 246 -105.79 -53.53 -1.83
N GLU A 247 -105.83 -54.79 -2.26
CA GLU A 247 -104.69 -55.70 -2.15
C GLU A 247 -103.53 -55.29 -3.10
N GLN A 248 -103.84 -54.82 -4.30
CA GLN A 248 -102.83 -54.20 -5.18
C GLN A 248 -102.26 -52.92 -4.59
N ILE A 249 -103.09 -52.06 -4.02
CA ILE A 249 -102.67 -50.84 -3.32
C ILE A 249 -101.74 -51.21 -2.18
N PHE A 250 -102.08 -52.19 -1.34
CA PHE A 250 -101.21 -52.63 -0.25
C PHE A 250 -99.85 -53.15 -0.72
N LYS A 251 -99.81 -53.94 -1.81
CA LYS A 251 -98.55 -54.41 -2.42
C LYS A 251 -97.73 -53.24 -2.98
N LEU A 252 -98.38 -52.29 -3.66
CA LEU A 252 -97.74 -51.09 -4.17
C LEU A 252 -97.23 -50.20 -3.03
N GLU A 253 -97.99 -50.03 -1.95
CA GLU A 253 -97.59 -49.30 -0.75
C GLU A 253 -96.39 -49.95 -0.08
N THR A 254 -96.38 -51.28 0.08
CA THR A 254 -95.23 -52.02 0.63
C THR A 254 -94.00 -51.81 -0.26
N SER A 255 -94.13 -51.97 -1.58
CA SER A 255 -93.00 -51.75 -2.50
C SER A 255 -92.52 -50.30 -2.52
N ARG A 256 -93.43 -49.32 -2.41
CA ARG A 256 -93.11 -47.90 -2.30
C ARG A 256 -92.31 -47.64 -1.03
N ASP A 257 -92.70 -48.24 0.09
CA ASP A 257 -92.02 -48.08 1.36
C ASP A 257 -90.63 -48.75 1.34
N ASP A 258 -90.48 -49.90 0.68
CA ASP A 258 -89.18 -50.54 0.44
C ASP A 258 -88.25 -49.66 -0.43
N TYR A 259 -88.78 -49.10 -1.53
CA TYR A 259 -88.01 -48.17 -2.37
C TYR A 259 -87.66 -46.88 -1.65
N ARG A 260 -88.56 -46.36 -0.80
CA ARG A 260 -88.31 -45.19 0.03
C ARG A 260 -87.18 -45.45 1.02
N LEU A 261 -87.18 -46.61 1.70
CA LEU A 261 -86.10 -47.01 2.60
C LEU A 261 -84.77 -47.15 1.86
N LYS A 262 -84.78 -47.75 0.66
CA LYS A 262 -83.58 -47.89 -0.16
C LYS A 262 -83.02 -46.53 -0.61
N LEU A 263 -83.89 -45.60 -0.99
CA LEU A 263 -83.52 -44.21 -1.28
C LEU A 263 -82.87 -43.54 -0.07
N GLU A 264 -83.47 -43.67 1.13
CA GLU A 264 -82.92 -43.06 2.35
C GLU A 264 -81.53 -43.64 2.71
N ILE A 265 -81.31 -44.94 2.52
CA ILE A 265 -79.99 -45.57 2.72
C ILE A 265 -78.98 -45.03 1.70
N GLN A 266 -79.35 -44.96 0.42
CA GLN A 266 -78.48 -44.44 -0.63
C GLN A 266 -78.16 -42.95 -0.43
N GLU A 267 -79.12 -42.14 0.04
CA GLU A 267 -78.90 -40.74 0.39
C GLU A 267 -77.90 -40.58 1.54
N LYS A 268 -77.97 -41.45 2.57
CA LYS A 268 -76.98 -41.48 3.65
C LYS A 268 -75.59 -41.88 3.16
N GLU A 269 -75.49 -42.93 2.34
CA GLU A 269 -74.21 -43.36 1.75
C GLU A 269 -73.61 -42.26 0.87
N MET A 270 -74.43 -41.58 0.06
CA MET A 270 -74.00 -40.43 -0.74
C MET A 270 -73.49 -39.28 0.13
N ALA A 271 -74.17 -38.97 1.24
CA ALA A 271 -73.73 -37.93 2.17
C ALA A 271 -72.41 -38.29 2.87
N GLU A 272 -72.23 -39.55 3.27
CA GLU A 272 -70.97 -40.03 3.87
C GLU A 272 -69.81 -40.00 2.87
N LEU A 273 -70.05 -40.40 1.62
CA LEU A 273 -69.06 -40.32 0.55
C LEU A 273 -68.69 -38.87 0.23
N GLN A 274 -69.68 -37.97 0.22
CA GLN A 274 -69.44 -36.53 0.04
C GLN A 274 -68.57 -35.97 1.17
N GLN A 275 -68.87 -36.31 2.43
CA GLN A 275 -68.05 -35.89 3.58
C GLN A 275 -66.62 -36.42 3.50
N LYS A 276 -66.44 -37.69 3.11
CA LYS A 276 -65.10 -38.28 2.90
C LYS A 276 -64.36 -37.59 1.77
N PHE A 277 -65.05 -37.25 0.68
CA PHE A 277 -64.49 -36.51 -0.44
C PHE A 277 -63.99 -35.13 0.00
N ASP A 278 -64.80 -34.39 0.77
CA ASP A 278 -64.44 -33.06 1.28
C ASP A 278 -63.21 -33.12 2.20
N LEU A 279 -63.13 -34.12 3.08
CA LEU A 279 -61.96 -34.34 3.94
C LEU A 279 -60.69 -34.68 3.14
N LEU A 280 -60.81 -35.54 2.13
CA LEU A 280 -59.70 -35.85 1.23
C LEU A 280 -59.26 -34.63 0.42
N GLN A 281 -60.20 -33.77 0.03
CA GLN A 281 -59.89 -32.53 -0.68
C GLN A 281 -59.18 -31.52 0.22
N GLN A 282 -59.55 -31.41 1.50
CA GLN A 282 -58.84 -30.61 2.50
C GLN A 282 -57.41 -31.13 2.73
N ALA A 283 -57.24 -32.44 2.95
CA ALA A 283 -55.92 -33.05 3.12
C ALA A 283 -55.02 -32.86 1.88
N ALA A 284 -55.59 -32.94 0.68
CA ALA A 284 -54.87 -32.67 -0.56
C ALA A 284 -54.44 -31.19 -0.68
N ALA A 285 -55.26 -30.25 -0.18
CA ALA A 285 -54.90 -28.83 -0.13
C ALA A 285 -53.76 -28.56 0.87
N GLU A 286 -53.82 -29.15 2.06
CA GLU A 286 -52.76 -29.06 3.07
C GLU A 286 -51.45 -29.67 2.55
N ALA A 287 -51.50 -30.83 1.88
CA ALA A 287 -50.33 -31.45 1.28
C ALA A 287 -49.68 -30.56 0.20
N ARG A 288 -50.47 -29.80 -0.57
CA ARG A 288 -49.94 -28.81 -1.52
C ARG A 288 -49.26 -27.64 -0.80
N GLN A 289 -49.89 -27.10 0.24
CA GLN A 289 -49.30 -26.01 1.03
C GLN A 289 -47.98 -26.42 1.69
N LEU A 290 -47.92 -27.62 2.30
CA LEU A 290 -46.68 -28.14 2.89
C LEU A 290 -45.61 -28.38 1.84
N LYS A 291 -45.98 -28.79 0.63
CA LYS A 291 -45.03 -28.92 -0.47
C LYS A 291 -44.45 -27.55 -0.87
N ASP A 292 -45.29 -26.54 -1.00
CA ASP A 292 -44.86 -25.18 -1.31
C ASP A 292 -43.92 -24.63 -0.21
N GLU A 293 -44.22 -24.90 1.07
CA GLU A 293 -43.35 -24.54 2.20
C GLU A 293 -41.99 -25.27 2.14
N VAL A 294 -41.98 -26.56 1.83
CA VAL A 294 -40.74 -27.32 1.63
C VAL A 294 -39.92 -26.78 0.46
N ASP A 295 -40.56 -26.38 -0.63
CA ASP A 295 -39.87 -25.81 -1.79
C ASP A 295 -39.27 -24.42 -1.46
N ILE A 296 -39.96 -23.59 -0.68
CA ILE A 296 -39.41 -22.32 -0.15
C ILE A 296 -38.19 -22.59 0.75
N LEU A 297 -38.31 -23.54 1.68
CA LEU A 297 -37.22 -23.88 2.60
C LEU A 297 -35.99 -24.44 1.86
N ARG A 298 -36.20 -25.16 0.75
CA ARG A 298 -35.10 -25.61 -0.12
C ARG A 298 -34.39 -24.44 -0.79
N GLU A 299 -35.12 -23.48 -1.34
CA GLU A 299 -34.49 -22.28 -1.90
C GLU A 299 -33.74 -21.46 -0.85
N GLU A 300 -34.27 -21.37 0.37
CA GLU A 300 -33.59 -20.70 1.49
C GLU A 300 -32.32 -21.44 1.91
N ALA A 301 -32.35 -22.78 1.94
CA ALA A 301 -31.16 -23.60 2.18
C ALA A 301 -30.08 -23.40 1.09
N ASP A 302 -30.47 -23.40 -0.19
CA ASP A 302 -29.54 -23.15 -1.30
C ASP A 302 -28.93 -21.74 -1.23
N LYS A 303 -29.72 -20.73 -0.84
CA LYS A 303 -29.24 -19.36 -0.59
C LYS A 303 -28.26 -19.33 0.58
N ALA A 304 -28.54 -20.06 1.66
CA ALA A 304 -27.65 -20.16 2.81
C ALA A 304 -26.32 -20.84 2.45
N GLU A 305 -26.34 -21.92 1.66
CA GLU A 305 -25.12 -22.62 1.19
C GLU A 305 -24.25 -21.70 0.32
N LYS A 306 -24.87 -20.94 -0.59
CA LYS A 306 -24.15 -19.92 -1.39
C LYS A 306 -23.51 -18.86 -0.49
N LEU A 307 -24.24 -18.36 0.51
CA LEU A 307 -23.70 -17.40 1.47
C LEU A 307 -22.55 -17.99 2.29
N GLU A 308 -22.64 -19.24 2.76
CA GLU A 308 -21.55 -19.94 3.44
C GLU A 308 -20.31 -20.08 2.56
N SER A 309 -20.47 -20.45 1.29
CA SER A 309 -19.36 -20.51 0.33
C SER A 309 -18.68 -19.15 0.15
N THR A 310 -19.47 -18.06 0.02
CA THR A 310 -18.90 -16.70 -0.04
C THR A 310 -18.19 -16.31 1.24
N LEU A 311 -18.73 -16.64 2.42
CA LEU A 311 -18.10 -16.40 3.72
C LEU A 311 -16.79 -17.18 3.87
N GLN A 312 -16.74 -18.43 3.41
CA GLN A 312 -15.52 -19.23 3.41
C GLN A 312 -14.45 -18.62 2.48
N SER A 313 -14.86 -18.09 1.32
CA SER A 313 -13.97 -17.35 0.42
C SER A 313 -13.42 -16.08 1.08
N TYR A 314 -14.26 -15.31 1.80
CA TYR A 314 -13.83 -14.11 2.52
C TYR A 314 -12.92 -14.43 3.69
N LYS A 315 -13.17 -15.53 4.42
CA LYS A 315 -12.31 -16.02 5.48
C LYS A 315 -10.92 -16.37 4.94
N LYS A 316 -10.84 -17.08 3.81
CA LYS A 316 -9.57 -17.38 3.14
C LYS A 316 -8.82 -16.12 2.72
N LYS A 317 -9.51 -15.13 2.11
CA LYS A 317 -8.92 -13.82 1.77
C LYS A 317 -8.40 -13.08 3.00
N LEU A 318 -9.09 -13.17 4.14
CA LEU A 318 -8.66 -12.57 5.40
C LEU A 318 -7.39 -13.25 5.95
N GLU A 319 -7.33 -14.58 5.88
CA GLU A 319 -6.14 -15.35 6.25
C GLU A 319 -4.94 -14.99 5.35
N GLU A 320 -5.14 -14.88 4.04
CA GLU A 320 -4.12 -14.42 3.08
C GLU A 320 -3.65 -12.99 3.39
N LEU A 321 -4.58 -12.06 3.67
CA LEU A 321 -4.23 -10.69 4.12
C LEU A 321 -3.43 -10.70 5.42
N SER A 322 -3.76 -11.59 6.37
CA SER A 322 -3.01 -11.72 7.62
C SER A 322 -1.59 -12.25 7.38
N ALA A 323 -1.42 -13.21 6.46
CA ALA A 323 -0.12 -13.73 6.06
C ALA A 323 0.72 -12.66 5.35
N LEU A 324 0.10 -11.91 4.43
CA LEU A 324 0.75 -10.81 3.73
C LEU A 324 1.19 -9.71 4.71
N LYS A 325 0.37 -9.35 5.70
CA LYS A 325 0.76 -8.43 6.78
C LYS A 325 1.97 -8.91 7.57
N ARG A 326 2.06 -10.22 7.90
CA ARG A 326 3.25 -10.79 8.56
C ARG A 326 4.48 -10.72 7.65
N GLN A 327 4.31 -10.97 6.35
CA GLN A 327 5.40 -10.87 5.38
C GLN A 327 5.90 -9.42 5.24
N VAL A 328 5.00 -8.43 5.18
CA VAL A 328 5.34 -7.01 5.17
C VAL A 328 6.13 -6.64 6.43
N LYS A 329 5.63 -7.03 7.62
CA LYS A 329 6.35 -6.78 8.88
C LYS A 329 7.75 -7.42 8.89
N ALA A 330 7.87 -8.65 8.41
CA ALA A 330 9.17 -9.32 8.31
C ALA A 330 10.14 -8.64 7.32
N LEU A 331 9.62 -8.04 6.24
CA LEU A 331 10.41 -7.25 5.30
C LEU A 331 10.82 -5.89 5.90
N GLU A 332 9.91 -5.23 6.64
CA GLU A 332 10.21 -4.00 7.39
C GLU A 332 11.30 -4.24 8.44
N ASP A 333 11.20 -5.32 9.22
CA ASP A 333 12.22 -5.70 10.20
C ASP A 333 13.59 -5.98 9.54
N LYS A 334 13.61 -6.65 8.38
CA LYS A 334 14.84 -6.84 7.60
C LYS A 334 15.41 -5.53 7.06
N ASN A 335 14.57 -4.62 6.60
CA ASN A 335 15.02 -3.33 6.10
C ASN A 335 15.60 -2.47 7.23
N LEU A 336 14.99 -2.53 8.42
CA LEU A 336 15.54 -1.90 9.62
C LEU A 336 16.91 -2.49 10.00
N GLN A 337 17.06 -3.83 9.93
CA GLN A 337 18.36 -4.48 10.15
C GLN A 337 19.41 -4.03 9.14
N TYR A 338 19.06 -3.93 7.85
CA TYR A 338 19.98 -3.41 6.84
C TYR A 338 20.35 -1.95 7.09
N ALA A 339 19.40 -1.11 7.49
CA ALA A 339 19.69 0.28 7.84
C ALA A 339 20.65 0.39 9.04
N GLN A 340 20.47 -0.46 10.06
CA GLN A 340 21.38 -0.55 11.21
C GLN A 340 22.79 -0.99 10.78
N GLN A 341 22.89 -2.03 9.95
CA GLN A 341 24.18 -2.50 9.41
C GLN A 341 24.87 -1.42 8.56
N HIS A 342 24.11 -0.70 7.72
CA HIS A 342 24.64 0.42 6.95
C HIS A 342 25.19 1.52 7.86
N PHE A 343 24.46 1.88 8.91
CA PHE A 343 24.91 2.87 9.88
C PHE A 343 26.19 2.42 10.64
N GLU A 344 26.28 1.15 11.01
CA GLU A 344 27.49 0.57 11.61
C GLU A 344 28.69 0.65 10.66
N LEU A 345 28.52 0.23 9.41
CA LEU A 345 29.57 0.30 8.38
C LEU A 345 29.99 1.73 8.08
N GLU A 346 29.06 2.69 8.05
CA GLU A 346 29.39 4.12 7.90
C GLU A 346 30.21 4.65 9.08
N ASN A 347 29.92 4.21 10.30
CA ASN A 347 30.69 4.58 11.48
C ASN A 347 32.09 3.96 11.47
N GLU A 348 32.21 2.70 11.03
CA GLU A 348 33.50 2.06 10.80
C GLU A 348 34.32 2.78 9.72
N LEU A 349 33.68 3.19 8.63
CA LEU A 349 34.31 3.98 7.57
C LEU A 349 34.84 5.33 8.11
N LYS A 350 34.05 6.03 8.94
CA LYS A 350 34.49 7.26 9.60
C LYS A 350 35.71 7.02 10.48
N LYS A 351 35.70 5.95 11.28
CA LYS A 351 36.88 5.56 12.10
C LYS A 351 38.08 5.24 11.22
N ALA A 352 37.91 4.46 10.16
CA ALA A 352 38.97 4.13 9.21
C ALA A 352 39.57 5.39 8.58
N ASN A 353 38.76 6.38 8.23
CA ASN A 353 39.23 7.68 7.74
C ASN A 353 40.05 8.43 8.80
N THR A 354 39.64 8.41 10.08
CA THR A 354 40.44 9.03 11.16
C THR A 354 41.77 8.31 11.38
N TRP A 355 41.81 6.98 11.31
CA TRP A 355 43.06 6.23 11.40
C TRP A 355 43.97 6.50 10.21
N LYS A 356 43.39 6.66 9.01
CA LYS A 356 44.12 7.01 7.80
C LYS A 356 44.77 8.40 7.92
N THR A 357 44.04 9.41 8.39
CA THR A 357 44.61 10.75 8.57
C THR A 357 45.71 10.76 9.63
N GLN A 358 45.53 10.04 10.74
CA GLN A 358 46.58 9.85 11.74
C GLN A 358 47.83 9.15 11.17
N ALA A 359 47.63 8.07 10.39
CA ALA A 359 48.74 7.36 9.74
C ALA A 359 49.49 8.27 8.74
N GLU A 360 48.79 9.12 7.99
CA GLU A 360 49.40 10.10 7.09
C GLU A 360 50.19 11.18 7.87
N MET A 361 49.69 11.62 9.03
CA MET A 361 50.42 12.53 9.92
C MET A 361 51.71 11.88 10.44
N TYR A 362 51.65 10.65 10.96
CA TYR A 362 52.84 9.93 11.42
C TYR A 362 53.83 9.69 10.28
N LYS A 363 53.35 9.38 9.07
CA LYS A 363 54.22 9.23 7.89
C LYS A 363 54.96 10.53 7.56
N LYS A 364 54.30 11.69 7.69
CA LYS A 364 54.94 13.01 7.51
C LYS A 364 55.99 13.27 8.62
N GLN A 365 55.64 13.03 9.88
CA GLN A 365 56.58 13.19 11.00
C GLN A 365 57.82 12.31 10.83
N VAL A 366 57.65 11.06 10.42
CA VAL A 366 58.78 10.14 10.13
C VAL A 366 59.64 10.67 8.97
N ALA A 367 59.02 11.23 7.92
CA ALA A 367 59.75 11.82 6.81
C ALA A 367 60.54 13.08 7.23
N GLU A 368 59.95 13.94 8.07
CA GLU A 368 60.62 15.13 8.64
C GLU A 368 61.80 14.73 9.53
N LEU A 369 61.61 13.76 10.44
CA LEU A 369 62.69 13.24 11.28
C LEU A 369 63.83 12.63 10.46
N ARG A 370 63.50 11.90 9.38
CA ARG A 370 64.52 11.38 8.45
C ARG A 370 65.27 12.51 7.75
N ASN A 371 64.59 13.58 7.36
CA ASN A 371 65.26 14.74 6.75
C ASN A 371 66.17 15.45 7.76
N ASN A 372 65.70 15.68 8.98
CA ASN A 372 66.51 16.26 10.06
C ASN A 372 67.74 15.41 10.36
N LEU A 373 67.58 14.08 10.46
CA LEU A 373 68.70 13.16 10.65
C LEU A 373 69.71 13.26 9.51
N ASN A 374 69.24 13.34 8.25
CA ASN A 374 70.10 13.51 7.08
C ASN A 374 70.83 14.87 7.11
N GLU A 375 70.18 15.94 7.57
CA GLU A 375 70.81 17.25 7.74
C GLU A 375 71.88 17.24 8.84
N GLU A 376 71.60 16.63 9.99
CA GLU A 376 72.59 16.47 11.07
C GLU A 376 73.75 15.56 10.66
N THR A 377 73.47 14.48 9.91
CA THR A 377 74.52 13.62 9.33
C THR A 377 75.42 14.44 8.39
N LYS A 378 74.84 15.25 7.50
CA LYS A 378 75.62 16.15 6.62
C LYS A 378 76.43 17.19 7.39
N LYS A 379 75.94 17.68 8.54
CA LYS A 379 76.70 18.60 9.41
C LYS A 379 77.84 17.86 10.09
N LEU A 380 77.61 16.65 10.57
CA LEU A 380 78.65 15.79 11.14
C LEU A 380 79.76 15.54 10.11
N ASP A 381 79.41 15.12 8.89
CA ASP A 381 80.37 14.89 7.80
C ASP A 381 81.22 16.13 7.50
N LYS A 382 80.60 17.32 7.51
CA LYS A 382 81.32 18.60 7.32
C LYS A 382 82.29 18.88 8.46
N MET A 383 81.86 18.70 9.70
CA MET A 383 82.71 18.93 10.88
C MET A 383 83.84 17.90 10.95
N GLU A 384 83.59 16.65 10.59
CA GLU A 384 84.62 15.62 10.47
C GLU A 384 85.66 15.98 9.40
N PHE A 385 85.23 16.47 8.23
CA PHE A 385 86.14 16.94 7.20
C PHE A 385 86.98 18.16 7.65
N GLU A 386 86.37 19.14 8.32
CA GLU A 386 87.08 20.29 8.88
C GLU A 386 88.07 19.88 9.96
N ASN A 387 87.71 18.93 10.82
CA ASN A 387 88.59 18.38 11.85
C ASN A 387 89.76 17.60 11.23
N MET A 388 89.50 16.78 10.21
CA MET A 388 90.56 16.09 9.45
C MET A 388 91.54 17.09 8.83
N LYS A 389 91.03 18.17 8.21
CA LYS A 389 91.86 19.25 7.65
C LYS A 389 92.65 20.00 8.72
N ALA A 390 92.07 20.25 9.89
CA ALA A 390 92.75 20.86 11.02
C ALA A 390 93.85 19.95 11.58
N GLN A 391 93.59 18.65 11.68
CA GLN A 391 94.55 17.63 12.11
C GLN A 391 95.71 17.52 11.11
N GLU A 392 95.45 17.54 9.81
CA GLU A 392 96.50 17.57 8.78
C GLU A 392 97.40 18.80 8.90
N LYS A 393 96.82 19.99 9.13
CA LYS A 393 97.58 21.23 9.40
C LYS A 393 98.41 21.13 10.67
N LEU A 394 97.85 20.60 11.75
CA LEU A 394 98.57 20.39 13.00
C LEU A 394 99.75 19.43 12.79
N ASN A 395 99.53 18.32 12.09
CA ASN A 395 100.59 17.38 11.74
C ASN A 395 101.67 18.04 10.85
N ALA A 396 101.29 18.92 9.92
CA ALA A 396 102.25 19.66 9.10
C ALA A 396 103.10 20.64 9.93
N LEU A 397 102.47 21.41 10.81
CA LEU A 397 103.15 22.31 11.75
C LEU A 397 104.03 21.55 12.74
N GLN A 398 103.60 20.36 13.19
CA GLN A 398 104.41 19.51 14.06
C GLN A 398 105.68 19.02 13.35
N ARG A 399 105.58 18.58 12.09
CA ARG A 399 106.76 18.24 11.26
C ARG A 399 107.67 19.44 11.02
N GLU A 400 107.11 20.63 10.85
CA GLU A 400 107.90 21.87 10.72
C GLU A 400 108.60 22.22 12.03
N LYS A 401 107.91 22.13 13.17
CA LYS A 401 108.50 22.29 14.50
C LYS A 401 109.63 21.29 14.73
N GLU A 402 109.43 20.02 14.39
CA GLU A 402 110.47 18.99 14.49
C GLU A 402 111.68 19.32 13.58
N ARG A 403 111.46 19.79 12.35
CA ARG A 403 112.53 20.28 11.47
C ARG A 403 113.29 21.46 12.07
N LEU A 404 112.59 22.46 12.60
CA LEU A 404 113.21 23.62 13.27
C LEU A 404 113.96 23.23 14.55
N ILE A 405 113.47 22.23 15.29
CA ILE A 405 114.16 21.66 16.45
C ILE A 405 115.49 21.03 16.03
N VAL A 406 115.48 20.24 14.94
CA VAL A 406 116.69 19.62 14.37
C VAL A 406 117.66 20.68 13.84
N GLU A 407 117.16 21.69 13.11
CA GLU A 407 117.99 22.79 12.61
C GLU A 407 118.59 23.60 13.78
N ARG A 408 117.79 23.91 14.80
CA ARG A 408 118.26 24.56 16.03
C ARG A 408 119.31 23.72 16.74
N ASP A 409 119.12 22.40 16.87
CA ASP A 409 120.11 21.53 17.51
C ASP A 409 121.40 21.44 16.71
N SER A 410 121.32 21.33 15.38
CA SER A 410 122.49 21.39 14.51
C SER A 410 123.22 22.74 14.59
N LEU A 411 122.47 23.85 14.64
CA LEU A 411 123.04 25.18 14.85
C LEU A 411 123.64 25.32 16.24
N LYS A 412 123.03 24.73 17.29
CA LYS A 412 123.60 24.69 18.64
C LYS A 412 124.89 23.86 18.65
N GLU A 413 124.91 22.69 18.03
CA GLU A 413 126.11 21.86 17.89
C GLU A 413 127.20 22.62 17.13
N ALA A 414 126.89 23.26 16.01
CA ALA A 414 127.85 24.09 15.27
C ALA A 414 128.33 25.29 16.11
N ASN A 415 127.46 25.90 16.91
CA ASN A 415 127.83 26.99 17.80
C ASN A 415 128.66 26.49 18.98
N ASP A 416 128.38 25.31 19.54
CA ASP A 416 129.16 24.66 20.59
C ASP A 416 130.52 24.19 20.06
N GLU A 417 130.62 23.74 18.81
CA GLU A 417 131.89 23.50 18.11
C GLU A 417 132.67 24.80 17.91
N LEU A 418 132.01 25.89 17.48
CA LEU A 418 132.61 27.22 17.41
C LEU A 418 132.99 27.76 18.78
N LEU A 419 132.26 27.39 19.84
CA LEU A 419 132.51 27.77 21.22
C LEU A 419 133.64 26.92 21.80
N CYS A 420 133.79 25.65 21.42
CA CYS A 420 134.96 24.82 21.70
C CYS A 420 136.19 25.34 20.95
N ASN A 421 136.05 25.74 19.68
CA ASN A 421 137.10 26.45 18.93
C ASN A 421 137.43 27.80 19.59
N LYS A 422 136.42 28.53 20.06
CA LYS A 422 136.62 29.76 20.83
C LYS A 422 137.23 29.48 22.18
N LEU A 423 136.88 28.43 22.92
CA LEU A 423 137.46 28.08 24.22
C LEU A 423 138.90 27.56 24.05
N GLN A 424 139.22 26.89 22.94
CA GLN A 424 140.60 26.65 22.49
C GLN A 424 141.33 27.98 22.19
N LEU A 425 140.62 29.03 21.74
CA LEU A 425 141.14 30.39 21.53
C LEU A 425 140.95 31.34 22.73
N LYS A 426 140.32 30.89 23.81
CA LYS A 426 139.82 31.70 24.92
C LYS A 426 140.11 31.00 26.25
N GLU A 427 141.38 30.62 26.38
CA GLU A 427 142.19 30.75 27.60
C GLU A 427 142.26 32.22 28.11
N ASN A 428 141.23 33.03 27.84
CA ASN A 428 141.11 34.46 28.13
C ASN A 428 139.62 34.83 28.35
N SER A 429 139.07 34.38 29.49
CA SER A 429 138.14 35.10 30.41
C SER A 429 136.76 35.68 29.92
N PRO A 430 135.77 35.84 30.85
CA PRO A 430 134.30 35.72 30.65
C PRO A 430 133.57 37.09 30.49
N GLU A 431 132.23 37.26 30.30
CA GLU A 431 131.12 36.98 31.25
C GLU A 431 129.73 37.52 30.74
N LEU A 432 128.60 36.84 31.10
CA LEU A 432 127.16 37.22 31.37
C LEU A 432 126.35 38.23 30.46
N ALA A 433 125.00 38.37 30.40
CA ALA A 433 123.77 37.67 30.83
C ALA A 433 122.47 38.53 30.50
N ILE A 434 121.31 37.86 30.24
CA ILE A 434 119.86 38.19 30.56
C ILE A 434 119.16 39.37 29.78
N ILE A 435 117.87 39.30 29.38
CA ILE A 435 116.63 39.75 30.10
C ILE A 435 115.31 39.37 29.35
N GLU A 436 114.26 39.13 30.17
CA GLU A 436 112.83 38.83 29.96
C GLU A 436 111.92 40.01 29.51
N GLY A 437 110.61 39.74 29.33
CA GLY A 437 109.51 40.73 29.35
C GLY A 437 108.28 40.25 28.53
N ASP A 438 107.09 39.85 28.99
CA ASP A 438 106.18 40.16 30.12
C ASP A 438 104.94 40.99 29.68
N SER A 439 103.82 40.84 30.43
CA SER A 439 102.57 41.66 30.47
C SER A 439 101.35 41.31 29.55
N ASN A 440 100.14 40.98 30.08
CA ASN A 440 99.12 41.76 30.85
C ASN A 440 98.23 42.66 29.96
N THR A 441 96.93 42.99 30.17
CA THR A 441 95.74 42.57 30.96
C THR A 441 94.58 43.56 30.57
N ILE A 442 93.33 43.29 31.00
CA ILE A 442 92.21 44.26 31.29
C ILE A 442 91.44 44.79 30.04
N SER A 443 90.10 44.98 29.96
CA SER A 443 89.00 45.46 30.83
C SER A 443 87.65 45.03 30.16
N GLY A 444 86.47 44.84 30.77
CA GLY A 444 85.87 45.47 31.94
C GLY A 444 84.76 46.46 31.53
N GLY A 445 83.48 46.05 31.62
CA GLY A 445 82.32 46.95 31.72
C GLY A 445 81.28 46.92 30.59
N MET A 446 80.44 45.88 30.53
CA MET A 446 79.26 45.83 29.64
C MET A 446 78.02 45.44 30.45
N MET A 447 77.28 46.42 30.97
CA MET A 447 75.92 46.23 31.47
C MET A 447 74.97 46.95 30.51
N SER A 448 74.71 46.29 29.37
CA SER A 448 73.94 46.86 28.25
C SER A 448 73.08 45.77 27.64
N ILE A 449 71.75 45.91 27.75
CA ILE A 449 70.68 45.29 26.92
C ILE A 449 70.60 43.75 26.84
N ILE A 450 71.71 43.05 27.06
CA ILE A 450 71.90 41.62 26.94
C ILE A 450 71.37 40.91 28.18
N GLU A 451 71.53 41.47 29.38
CA GLU A 451 70.97 40.88 30.61
C GLU A 451 69.45 41.03 30.69
N LEU A 452 68.87 42.16 30.28
CA LEU A 452 67.41 42.32 30.19
C LEU A 452 66.79 41.41 29.12
N LYS A 453 67.46 41.21 27.98
CA LYS A 453 67.02 40.22 26.97
C LYS A 453 67.21 38.79 27.46
N ARG A 454 68.27 38.49 28.20
CA ARG A 454 68.53 37.16 28.77
C ARG A 454 67.50 36.81 29.84
N GLU A 455 67.06 37.77 30.66
CA GLU A 455 66.01 37.56 31.65
C GLU A 455 64.61 37.49 31.04
N LEU A 456 64.34 38.26 29.98
CA LEU A 456 63.11 38.13 29.19
C LEU A 456 63.03 36.75 28.50
N VAL A 457 64.13 36.29 27.90
CA VAL A 457 64.20 34.98 27.25
C VAL A 457 64.11 33.85 28.27
N LYS A 458 64.72 34.00 29.45
CA LYS A 458 64.54 33.04 30.56
C LYS A 458 63.10 32.98 31.03
N LEU A 459 62.46 34.13 31.29
CA LEU A 459 61.06 34.17 31.73
C LEU A 459 60.09 33.70 30.63
N GLN A 460 60.39 33.93 29.35
CA GLN A 460 59.64 33.36 28.21
C GLN A 460 59.85 31.85 28.07
N HIS A 461 61.07 31.37 28.30
CA HIS A 461 61.37 29.94 28.33
C HIS A 461 60.70 29.25 29.53
N GLU A 462 60.72 29.87 30.70
CA GLU A 462 60.05 29.38 31.90
C GLU A 462 58.51 29.37 31.74
N ASN A 463 57.92 30.42 31.13
CA ASN A 463 56.48 30.43 30.81
C ASN A 463 56.08 29.37 29.77
N THR A 464 56.95 29.07 28.80
CA THR A 464 56.69 28.04 27.80
C THR A 464 56.84 26.64 28.40
N VAL A 465 57.85 26.41 29.24
CA VAL A 465 58.03 25.15 29.97
C VAL A 465 56.89 24.91 30.96
N LEU A 466 56.44 25.93 31.71
CA LEU A 466 55.29 25.81 32.62
C LEU A 466 53.99 25.53 31.86
N LYS A 467 53.74 26.18 30.71
CA LYS A 467 52.56 25.87 29.86
C LYS A 467 52.61 24.48 29.26
N VAL A 468 53.79 23.98 28.90
CA VAL A 468 53.96 22.62 28.37
C VAL A 468 53.77 21.59 29.47
N ASN A 469 54.34 21.80 30.66
CA ASN A 469 54.15 20.90 31.81
C ASN A 469 52.70 20.87 32.31
N GLN A 470 51.99 22.00 32.27
CA GLN A 470 50.57 22.05 32.64
C GLN A 470 49.68 21.32 31.62
N LYS A 471 49.96 21.48 30.32
CA LYS A 471 49.29 20.71 29.25
C LYS A 471 49.61 19.21 29.30
N GLN A 472 50.85 18.83 29.57
CA GLN A 472 51.24 17.43 29.70
C GLN A 472 50.58 16.76 30.91
N SER A 473 50.45 17.45 32.04
CA SER A 473 49.74 16.94 33.23
C SER A 473 48.24 16.73 33.00
N GLU A 474 47.61 17.52 32.14
CA GLU A 474 46.20 17.37 31.75
C GLU A 474 46.00 16.30 30.67
N ASP A 475 46.90 16.25 29.66
CA ASP A 475 46.88 15.27 28.57
C ASP A 475 47.21 13.84 29.03
N GLU A 476 47.91 13.66 30.15
CA GLU A 476 48.17 12.32 30.74
C GLU A 476 47.01 11.81 31.62
N LYS A 477 46.25 12.71 32.25
CA LYS A 477 45.13 12.34 33.15
C LYS A 477 43.89 11.92 32.38
N LEU A 478 43.63 12.53 31.22
CA LEU A 478 42.47 12.22 30.39
C LEU A 478 42.44 10.78 29.85
N PRO A 479 43.51 10.24 29.23
CA PRO A 479 43.52 8.85 28.76
C PRO A 479 43.52 7.85 29.91
N LEU A 480 44.13 8.18 31.06
CA LEU A 480 44.09 7.33 32.26
C LEU A 480 42.67 7.23 32.82
N LEU A 481 41.98 8.36 32.98
CA LEU A 481 40.59 8.40 33.44
C LEU A 481 39.63 7.73 32.45
N GLN A 482 39.90 7.86 31.15
CA GLN A 482 39.10 7.20 30.11
C GLN A 482 39.32 5.68 30.12
N THR A 483 40.56 5.21 30.30
CA THR A 483 40.87 3.78 30.46
C THR A 483 40.21 3.21 31.72
N MET A 484 40.29 3.92 32.85
CA MET A 484 39.62 3.49 34.09
C MET A 484 38.09 3.45 33.95
N HIS A 485 37.50 4.41 33.24
CA HIS A 485 36.06 4.40 32.96
C HIS A 485 35.66 3.21 32.08
N ASP A 486 36.45 2.92 31.04
CA ASP A 486 36.18 1.83 30.11
C ASP A 486 36.35 0.46 30.79
N ASP A 487 37.37 0.30 31.64
CA ASP A 487 37.58 -0.90 32.45
C ASP A 487 36.44 -1.16 33.43
N LEU A 488 36.03 -0.14 34.20
CA LEU A 488 34.90 -0.26 35.14
C LEU A 488 33.57 -0.51 34.41
N SER A 489 33.38 0.09 33.23
CA SER A 489 32.22 -0.12 32.38
C SER A 489 32.19 -1.55 31.82
N GLN A 490 33.33 -2.09 31.42
CA GLN A 490 33.46 -3.47 30.95
C GLN A 490 33.20 -4.47 32.08
N GLN A 491 33.74 -4.24 33.27
CA GLN A 491 33.47 -5.07 34.46
C GLN A 491 31.98 -5.06 34.82
N CYS A 492 31.32 -3.90 34.76
CA CYS A 492 29.87 -3.80 34.98
C CYS A 492 29.06 -4.61 33.95
N LYS A 493 29.47 -4.61 32.67
CA LYS A 493 28.82 -5.40 31.61
C LYS A 493 29.02 -6.89 31.82
N GLN A 494 30.23 -7.31 32.19
CA GLN A 494 30.53 -8.72 32.45
C GLN A 494 29.68 -9.26 33.62
N LEU A 495 29.65 -8.55 34.75
CA LEU A 495 28.81 -8.91 35.90
C LEU A 495 27.30 -8.90 35.55
N GLN A 496 26.87 -8.07 34.60
CA GLN A 496 25.49 -8.09 34.12
C GLN A 496 25.17 -9.36 33.31
N ILE A 497 26.11 -9.86 32.53
CA ILE A 497 25.98 -11.11 31.78
C ILE A 497 25.96 -12.29 32.74
N ASP A 498 26.91 -12.33 33.68
CA ASP A 498 27.04 -13.40 34.67
C ASP A 498 25.77 -13.49 35.54
N CYS A 499 25.24 -12.34 35.98
CA CYS A 499 23.97 -12.29 36.72
C CYS A 499 22.78 -12.80 35.89
N ARG A 500 22.75 -12.56 34.57
CA ARG A 500 21.70 -13.13 33.69
C ARG A 500 21.82 -14.65 33.58
N GLN A 501 23.04 -15.17 33.46
CA GLN A 501 23.29 -16.61 33.40
C GLN A 501 22.94 -17.31 34.72
N ALA A 502 23.32 -16.72 35.86
CA ALA A 502 22.95 -17.22 37.19
C ALA A 502 21.41 -17.24 37.38
N ASN A 503 20.70 -16.18 36.95
CA ASN A 503 19.23 -16.16 37.01
C ASN A 503 18.60 -17.25 36.10
N GLN A 504 19.18 -17.54 34.93
CA GLN A 504 18.73 -18.65 34.09
C GLN A 504 18.97 -20.01 34.77
N ARG A 505 20.12 -20.18 35.44
CA ARG A 505 20.42 -21.41 36.19
C ARG A 505 19.48 -21.62 37.37
N ILE A 506 19.16 -20.56 38.13
CA ILE A 506 18.15 -20.60 39.19
C ILE A 506 16.78 -21.00 38.63
N MET A 507 16.36 -20.44 37.49
CA MET A 507 15.08 -20.78 36.86
C MET A 507 15.03 -22.25 36.41
N GLN A 508 16.13 -22.79 35.87
CA GLN A 508 16.24 -24.21 35.50
C GLN A 508 16.15 -25.10 36.74
N LEU A 509 16.91 -24.80 37.80
CA LEU A 509 16.88 -25.56 39.04
C LEU A 509 15.51 -25.49 39.73
N GLU A 510 14.80 -24.36 39.66
CA GLU A 510 13.42 -24.24 40.15
C GLU A 510 12.42 -25.09 39.34
N ALA A 511 12.60 -25.17 38.02
CA ALA A 511 11.77 -26.00 37.15
C ALA A 511 12.03 -27.50 37.39
N GLU A 512 13.30 -27.92 37.45
CA GLU A 512 13.71 -29.29 37.76
C GLU A 512 13.21 -29.73 39.15
N LEU A 513 13.28 -28.84 40.14
CA LEU A 513 12.79 -29.09 41.49
C LEU A 513 11.25 -29.18 41.54
N LYS A 514 10.55 -28.38 40.73
CA LYS A 514 9.08 -28.47 40.60
C LYS A 514 8.66 -29.80 39.95
N GLU A 515 9.32 -30.20 38.87
CA GLU A 515 9.07 -31.47 38.19
C GLU A 515 9.37 -32.67 39.10
N ALA A 516 10.47 -32.63 39.85
CA ALA A 516 10.82 -33.67 40.81
C ALA A 516 9.82 -33.77 41.98
N ASN A 517 9.30 -32.64 42.46
CA ASN A 517 8.24 -32.60 43.48
C ASN A 517 6.90 -33.13 42.95
N ASP A 518 6.52 -32.77 41.72
CA ASP A 518 5.29 -33.24 41.07
C ASP A 518 5.33 -34.78 40.86
N LEU A 519 6.50 -35.33 40.47
CA LEU A 519 6.73 -36.77 40.36
C LEU A 519 6.71 -37.49 41.72
N GLN A 520 7.14 -36.83 42.81
CA GLN A 520 7.04 -37.37 44.17
C GLN A 520 5.60 -37.42 44.67
N ALA A 521 4.77 -36.42 44.32
CA ALA A 521 3.36 -36.37 44.70
C ALA A 521 2.51 -37.51 44.08
N VAL A 522 2.96 -38.08 42.96
CA VAL A 522 2.28 -39.20 42.25
C VAL A 522 2.68 -40.59 42.81
N GLY A 523 3.42 -40.66 43.91
CA GLY A 523 3.59 -41.90 44.70
C GLY A 523 4.83 -42.73 44.41
N SER A 524 5.81 -42.22 43.66
CA SER A 524 7.12 -42.88 43.49
C SER A 524 8.07 -42.55 44.65
N GLY A 525 8.00 -43.32 45.73
CA GLY A 525 8.68 -43.06 47.01
C GLY A 525 10.22 -43.18 47.07
N SER A 526 10.96 -43.03 45.97
CA SER A 526 12.42 -43.28 45.96
C SER A 526 13.32 -42.05 45.68
N ASN A 527 12.76 -40.86 45.41
CA ASN A 527 13.54 -39.70 44.92
C ASN A 527 13.86 -38.61 45.97
N ASN A 528 13.65 -38.87 47.27
CA ASN A 528 13.75 -37.86 48.32
C ASN A 528 15.19 -37.34 48.56
N SER A 529 16.23 -38.12 48.24
CA SER A 529 17.63 -37.67 48.30
C SER A 529 17.98 -36.69 47.18
N ALA A 530 17.54 -36.97 45.95
CA ALA A 530 17.75 -36.12 44.79
C ALA A 530 17.06 -34.75 44.93
N ILE A 531 15.86 -34.72 45.51
CA ILE A 531 15.12 -33.48 45.77
C ILE A 531 15.84 -32.61 46.81
N LYS A 532 16.39 -33.23 47.88
CA LYS A 532 17.20 -32.50 48.88
C LYS A 532 18.50 -31.95 48.29
N GLU A 533 19.13 -32.68 47.39
CA GLU A 533 20.34 -32.24 46.70
C GLU A 533 20.06 -31.06 45.76
N LEU A 534 18.98 -31.12 44.97
CA LEU A 534 18.51 -29.99 44.14
C LEU A 534 18.13 -28.76 44.99
N GLN A 535 17.48 -28.97 46.14
CA GLN A 535 17.20 -27.89 47.10
C GLN A 535 18.48 -27.25 47.64
N SER A 536 19.49 -28.04 48.00
CA SER A 536 20.77 -27.53 48.47
C SER A 536 21.52 -26.75 47.40
N GLN A 537 21.51 -27.24 46.15
CA GLN A 537 22.13 -26.55 45.01
C GLN A 537 21.42 -25.23 44.69
N LEU A 538 20.09 -25.20 44.73
CA LEU A 538 19.29 -23.98 44.52
C LEU A 538 19.56 -22.92 45.60
N VAL A 539 19.68 -23.34 46.86
CA VAL A 539 19.98 -22.41 47.97
C VAL A 539 21.40 -21.86 47.85
N ALA A 540 22.38 -22.68 47.46
CA ALA A 540 23.76 -22.24 47.23
C ALA A 540 23.84 -21.21 46.07
N GLU A 541 23.17 -21.49 44.95
CA GLU A 541 23.07 -20.56 43.81
C GLU A 541 22.37 -19.24 44.17
N LYS A 542 21.28 -19.29 44.95
CA LYS A 542 20.59 -18.08 45.44
C LYS A 542 21.47 -17.25 46.37
N ALA A 543 22.30 -17.88 47.20
CA ALA A 543 23.25 -17.19 48.09
C ALA A 543 24.39 -16.53 47.30
N LEU A 544 24.93 -17.22 46.29
CA LEU A 544 25.97 -16.67 45.40
C LEU A 544 25.43 -15.43 44.64
N ARG A 545 24.22 -15.53 44.08
CA ARG A 545 23.53 -14.43 43.38
C ARG A 545 23.27 -13.22 44.28
N ALA A 546 22.99 -13.42 45.56
CA ALA A 546 22.83 -12.32 46.52
C ALA A 546 24.16 -11.58 46.75
N SER A 547 25.28 -12.31 46.81
CA SER A 547 26.62 -11.72 46.92
C SER A 547 27.00 -10.91 45.68
N GLU A 548 26.80 -11.47 44.48
CA GLU A 548 27.07 -10.80 43.20
C GLU A 548 26.22 -9.53 43.00
N SER A 549 24.96 -9.55 43.45
CA SER A 549 24.09 -8.37 43.39
C SER A 549 24.61 -7.24 44.29
N SER A 550 25.12 -7.56 45.49
CA SER A 550 25.68 -6.56 46.39
C SER A 550 26.98 -5.94 45.83
N GLU A 551 27.81 -6.74 45.15
CA GLU A 551 29.03 -6.25 44.52
C GLU A 551 28.75 -5.34 43.32
N LYS A 552 27.71 -5.68 42.54
CA LYS A 552 27.23 -4.83 41.44
C LYS A 552 26.75 -3.47 41.93
N ASP A 553 26.01 -3.42 43.04
CA ASP A 553 25.53 -2.16 43.61
C ASP A 553 26.69 -1.27 44.09
N ARG A 554 27.76 -1.87 44.61
CA ARG A 554 29.01 -1.16 44.99
C ARG A 554 29.69 -0.53 43.77
N LEU A 555 29.92 -1.31 42.70
CA LEU A 555 30.57 -0.82 41.48
C LEU A 555 29.73 0.24 40.77
N LEU A 556 28.40 0.13 40.81
CA LEU A 556 27.50 1.13 40.22
C LEU A 556 27.58 2.47 40.97
N LEU A 557 27.83 2.45 42.28
CA LEU A 557 28.07 3.65 43.08
C LEU A 557 29.41 4.31 42.72
N GLU A 558 30.48 3.53 42.58
CA GLU A 558 31.80 4.01 42.15
C GLU A 558 31.76 4.62 40.74
N LEU A 559 31.06 3.96 39.80
CA LEU A 559 30.91 4.47 38.43
C LEU A 559 30.09 5.77 38.39
N LYS A 560 29.04 5.88 39.23
CA LYS A 560 28.31 7.15 39.39
C LYS A 560 29.21 8.26 39.93
N HIS A 561 30.08 7.96 40.89
CA HIS A 561 31.00 8.94 41.44
C HIS A 561 32.02 9.43 40.41
N VAL A 562 32.66 8.51 39.67
CA VAL A 562 33.58 8.85 38.57
C VAL A 562 32.89 9.70 37.50
N LYS A 563 31.65 9.34 37.15
CA LYS A 563 30.84 10.10 36.20
C LYS A 563 30.66 11.55 36.66
N THR A 564 30.27 11.78 37.92
CA THR A 564 30.08 13.14 38.46
C THR A 564 31.38 13.96 38.37
N VAL A 565 32.52 13.37 38.75
CA VAL A 565 33.82 14.04 38.68
C VAL A 565 34.19 14.43 37.24
N LEU A 566 33.90 13.56 36.26
CA LEU A 566 34.13 13.86 34.85
C LEU A 566 33.21 14.98 34.33
N PHE A 567 31.94 15.00 34.74
CA PHE A 567 31.02 16.09 34.36
C PHE A 567 31.46 17.44 34.93
N GLU A 568 31.93 17.48 36.18
CA GLU A 568 32.47 18.69 36.78
C GLU A 568 33.74 19.17 36.06
N ALA A 569 34.62 18.25 35.67
CA ALA A 569 35.82 18.58 34.90
C ALA A 569 35.51 19.12 33.49
N ILE A 570 34.51 18.56 32.80
CA ILE A 570 34.05 19.05 31.50
C ILE A 570 33.45 20.45 31.64
N ALA A 571 32.58 20.67 32.63
CA ALA A 571 31.98 21.99 32.86
C ALA A 571 33.03 23.06 33.16
N ALA A 572 34.08 22.73 33.92
CA ALA A 572 35.21 23.63 34.17
C ALA A 572 35.97 23.98 32.88
N LYS A 573 36.19 22.99 31.99
CA LYS A 573 36.85 23.21 30.70
C LYS A 573 36.01 24.02 29.72
N ASP A 574 34.69 23.82 29.70
CA ASP A 574 33.78 24.63 28.90
C ASP A 574 33.83 26.10 29.32
N GLN A 575 33.88 26.37 30.64
CA GLN A 575 34.05 27.72 31.17
C GLN A 575 35.40 28.35 30.76
N GLU A 576 36.50 27.59 30.84
CA GLU A 576 37.82 28.06 30.36
C GLU A 576 37.81 28.40 28.86
N CYS A 577 37.11 27.60 28.05
CA CYS A 577 36.94 27.84 26.62
C CYS A 577 36.11 29.10 26.34
N GLU A 578 35.02 29.33 27.07
CA GLU A 578 34.22 30.55 26.95
C GLU A 578 35.05 31.81 27.28
N GLU A 579 35.83 31.77 28.36
CA GLU A 579 36.72 32.88 28.73
C GLU A 579 37.78 33.16 27.64
N LEU A 580 38.35 32.10 27.04
CA LEU A 580 39.30 32.24 25.94
C LEU A 580 38.63 32.82 24.68
N MET A 581 37.44 32.35 24.32
CA MET A 581 36.68 32.91 23.20
C MET A 581 36.35 34.39 23.42
N GLU A 582 35.99 34.79 24.63
CA GLU A 582 35.71 36.19 24.94
C GLU A 582 36.99 37.05 24.82
N LYS A 583 38.14 36.53 25.26
CA LYS A 583 39.45 37.17 25.06
C LYS A 583 39.80 37.31 23.57
N TYR A 584 39.59 36.27 22.76
CA TYR A 584 39.80 36.33 21.31
C TYR A 584 38.86 37.33 20.62
N LYS A 585 37.59 37.37 21.02
CA LYS A 585 36.61 38.35 20.51
C LYS A 585 37.03 39.78 20.81
N LYS A 586 37.52 40.06 22.03
CA LYS A 586 38.06 41.37 22.41
C LYS A 586 39.29 41.76 21.58
N CYS A 587 40.18 40.82 21.27
CA CYS A 587 41.33 41.06 20.39
C CYS A 587 40.90 41.34 18.94
N LEU A 588 39.92 40.61 18.42
CA LEU A 588 39.37 40.84 17.07
C LEU A 588 38.68 42.19 16.95
N GLU A 589 37.89 42.61 17.94
CA GLU A 589 37.26 43.93 17.92
C GLU A 589 38.30 45.07 18.00
N LYS A 590 39.38 44.89 18.77
CA LYS A 590 40.52 45.82 18.75
C LYS A 590 41.17 45.89 17.37
N ALA A 591 41.40 44.75 16.71
CA ALA A 591 41.97 44.72 15.35
C ALA A 591 41.03 45.37 14.32
N LYS A 592 39.72 45.14 14.41
CA LYS A 592 38.71 45.81 13.57
C LYS A 592 38.69 47.33 13.81
N SER A 593 38.81 47.78 15.05
CA SER A 593 38.89 49.21 15.37
C SER A 593 40.14 49.84 14.76
N VAL A 594 41.27 49.15 14.77
CA VAL A 594 42.53 49.61 14.13
C VAL A 594 42.40 49.66 12.60
N MET A 595 41.80 48.64 11.98
CA MET A 595 41.50 48.66 10.55
C MET A 595 40.54 49.79 10.17
N LYS A 596 39.53 50.07 11.01
CA LYS A 596 38.56 51.15 10.77
C LYS A 596 39.18 52.54 10.93
N SER A 597 40.24 52.69 11.72
CA SER A 597 41.03 53.93 11.81
C SER A 597 42.03 54.12 10.67
N LEU A 598 42.25 53.08 9.86
CA LEU A 598 43.10 53.11 8.67
C LEU A 598 42.17 53.10 7.45
N ASP A 599 41.65 54.26 7.05
CA ASP A 599 40.75 54.39 5.90
C ASP A 599 41.42 53.88 4.60
N CYS A 600 41.03 52.68 4.15
CA CYS A 600 41.43 52.10 2.87
C CYS A 600 40.27 52.15 1.85
N PRO A 601 40.43 52.79 0.67
CA PRO A 601 39.36 52.97 -0.32
C PRO A 601 38.80 51.67 -0.93
N GLU A 602 39.54 50.56 -0.87
CA GLU A 602 39.16 49.29 -1.52
C GLU A 602 37.99 48.57 -0.82
N LEU A 603 37.67 48.91 0.43
CA LEU A 603 36.54 48.33 1.17
C LEU A 603 35.17 48.91 0.78
N LEU A 604 35.13 50.12 0.21
CA LEU A 604 33.89 50.74 -0.27
C LEU A 604 33.34 50.01 -1.51
N SER A 605 34.23 49.56 -2.41
CA SER A 605 33.86 48.81 -3.62
C SER A 605 33.30 47.41 -3.31
N MET A 606 33.85 46.73 -2.29
CA MET A 606 33.30 45.46 -1.79
C MET A 606 31.94 45.65 -1.08
N GLY A 607 31.74 46.78 -0.40
CA GLY A 607 30.47 47.15 0.23
C GLY A 607 29.33 47.28 -0.80
N ASP A 608 29.60 47.91 -1.95
CA ASP A 608 28.61 48.10 -3.02
C ASP A 608 28.21 46.79 -3.70
N GLN A 609 29.16 45.87 -3.91
CA GLN A 609 28.86 44.53 -4.42
C GLN A 609 28.03 43.70 -3.44
N ILE A 610 28.33 43.77 -2.15
CA ILE A 610 27.55 43.09 -1.10
C ILE A 610 26.13 43.65 -1.03
N ASN A 611 25.96 44.97 -1.16
CA ASN A 611 24.65 45.61 -1.17
C ASN A 611 23.84 45.21 -2.42
N LEU A 612 24.46 45.14 -3.60
CA LEU A 612 23.79 44.67 -4.82
C LEU A 612 23.34 43.20 -4.72
N LEU A 613 24.17 42.34 -4.14
CA LEU A 613 23.80 40.93 -3.90
C LEU A 613 22.68 40.81 -2.86
N ARG A 614 22.67 41.67 -1.84
CA ARG A 614 21.58 41.74 -0.85
C ARG A 614 20.26 42.14 -1.50
N THR A 615 20.26 43.16 -2.36
CA THR A 615 19.05 43.59 -3.09
C THR A 615 18.53 42.47 -3.99
N LYS A 616 19.41 41.77 -4.71
CA LYS A 616 19.03 40.59 -5.51
C LYS A 616 18.51 39.42 -4.66
N GLY A 617 19.01 39.27 -3.44
CA GLY A 617 18.47 38.31 -2.47
C GLY A 617 17.03 38.64 -2.10
N VAL A 618 16.78 39.90 -1.70
CA VAL A 618 15.43 40.39 -1.35
C VAL A 618 14.46 40.28 -2.52
N GLU A 619 14.88 40.60 -3.75
CA GLU A 619 14.04 40.43 -4.95
C GLU A 619 13.65 38.96 -5.20
N LYS A 620 14.57 38.02 -4.96
CA LYS A 620 14.29 36.58 -5.08
C LYS A 620 13.38 36.08 -3.97
N ASP A 621 13.58 36.54 -2.74
CA ASP A 621 12.72 36.19 -1.61
C ASP A 621 11.29 36.70 -1.85
N ASN A 622 11.12 37.92 -2.36
CA ASN A 622 9.82 38.46 -2.74
C ASN A 622 9.14 37.65 -3.87
N LEU A 623 9.91 37.23 -4.88
CA LEU A 623 9.38 36.39 -5.96
C LEU A 623 8.95 35.01 -5.45
N LEU A 624 9.71 34.45 -4.51
CA LEU A 624 9.42 33.17 -3.88
C LEU A 624 8.14 33.27 -3.03
N GLU A 625 7.98 34.36 -2.28
CA GLU A 625 6.75 34.66 -1.52
C GLU A 625 5.53 34.84 -2.45
N GLU A 626 5.69 35.49 -3.61
CA GLU A 626 4.62 35.63 -4.60
C GLU A 626 4.21 34.26 -5.20
N VAL A 627 5.18 33.40 -5.52
CA VAL A 627 4.93 32.05 -6.02
C VAL A 627 4.27 31.18 -4.95
N GLU A 628 4.73 31.26 -3.70
CA GLU A 628 4.08 30.57 -2.58
C GLU A 628 2.64 31.05 -2.36
N SER A 629 2.40 32.35 -2.47
CA SER A 629 1.06 32.94 -2.36
C SER A 629 0.13 32.42 -3.46
N LYS A 630 0.60 32.41 -4.71
CA LYS A 630 -0.14 31.82 -5.85
C LYS A 630 -0.40 30.32 -5.66
N PHE A 631 0.56 29.59 -5.13
CA PHE A 631 0.39 28.17 -4.82
C PHE A 631 -0.65 27.94 -3.72
N ARG A 632 -0.62 28.73 -2.64
CA ARG A 632 -1.65 28.68 -1.58
C ARG A 632 -3.04 29.01 -2.11
N GLN A 633 -3.15 30.01 -2.99
CA GLN A 633 -4.42 30.37 -3.62
C GLN A 633 -4.94 29.24 -4.53
N SER A 634 -4.08 28.64 -5.34
CA SER A 634 -4.43 27.48 -6.19
C SER A 634 -4.89 26.28 -5.35
N LYS A 635 -4.19 26.00 -4.24
CA LYS A 635 -4.59 24.94 -3.30
C LYS A 635 -5.96 25.22 -2.67
N ALA A 636 -6.22 26.47 -2.25
CA ALA A 636 -7.52 26.85 -1.69
C ALA A 636 -8.65 26.69 -2.71
N ILE A 637 -8.44 27.09 -3.97
CA ILE A 637 -9.43 26.89 -5.05
C ILE A 637 -9.71 25.40 -5.25
N LYS A 638 -8.66 24.58 -5.32
CA LYS A 638 -8.82 23.12 -5.46
C LYS A 638 -9.62 22.51 -4.31
N GLU A 639 -9.35 22.92 -3.07
CA GLU A 639 -10.12 22.45 -1.91
C GLU A 639 -11.60 22.90 -1.97
N THR A 640 -11.89 24.10 -2.50
CA THR A 640 -13.28 24.54 -2.69
C THR A 640 -13.98 23.78 -3.81
N GLU A 641 -13.28 23.45 -4.90
CA GLU A 641 -13.81 22.65 -6.00
C GLU A 641 -14.09 21.21 -5.53
N GLU A 642 -13.19 20.61 -4.76
CA GLU A 642 -13.38 19.28 -4.16
C GLU A 642 -14.60 19.24 -3.23
N LYS A 643 -14.79 20.27 -2.40
CA LYS A 643 -15.99 20.40 -1.55
C LYS A 643 -17.27 20.58 -2.37
N LEU A 644 -17.22 21.38 -3.44
CA LEU A 644 -18.36 21.59 -4.32
C LEU A 644 -18.73 20.28 -5.05
N MET A 645 -17.74 19.57 -5.58
CA MET A 645 -17.93 18.26 -6.19
C MET A 645 -18.52 17.26 -5.19
N ALA A 646 -18.00 17.18 -3.97
CA ALA A 646 -18.54 16.31 -2.93
C ALA A 646 -20.01 16.65 -2.60
N SER A 647 -20.37 17.94 -2.53
CA SER A 647 -21.74 18.39 -2.32
C SER A 647 -22.65 18.03 -3.50
N VAL A 648 -22.19 18.23 -4.74
CA VAL A 648 -22.94 17.86 -5.96
C VAL A 648 -23.13 16.34 -6.02
N PHE A 649 -22.10 15.55 -5.73
CA PHE A 649 -22.19 14.09 -5.67
C PHE A 649 -23.16 13.63 -4.58
N TYR A 650 -23.11 14.21 -3.39
CA TYR A 650 -24.04 13.90 -2.31
C TYR A 650 -25.48 14.21 -2.69
N ASN A 651 -25.73 15.40 -3.26
CA ASN A 651 -27.07 15.79 -3.72
C ASN A 651 -27.57 14.91 -4.86
N PHE A 652 -26.68 14.52 -5.78
CA PHE A 652 -27.01 13.61 -6.88
C PHE A 652 -27.33 12.21 -6.37
N ALA A 653 -26.52 11.67 -5.45
CA ALA A 653 -26.77 10.38 -4.81
C ALA A 653 -28.10 10.38 -4.03
N GLN A 654 -28.38 11.46 -3.30
CA GLN A 654 -29.65 11.64 -2.60
C GLN A 654 -30.83 11.68 -3.57
N LYS A 655 -30.71 12.41 -4.69
CA LYS A 655 -31.74 12.47 -5.73
C LYS A 655 -31.96 11.09 -6.36
N LYS A 656 -30.91 10.33 -6.65
CA LYS A 656 -31.01 8.97 -7.19
C LYS A 656 -31.64 7.99 -6.20
N GLN A 657 -31.33 8.12 -4.91
CA GLN A 657 -31.97 7.34 -3.86
C GLN A 657 -33.47 7.67 -3.76
N GLN A 658 -33.83 8.95 -3.89
CA GLN A 658 -35.22 9.39 -3.91
C GLN A 658 -35.96 8.87 -5.16
N GLU A 659 -35.37 8.98 -6.35
CA GLU A 659 -35.92 8.41 -7.60
C GLU A 659 -36.10 6.89 -7.48
N SER A 660 -35.16 6.16 -6.86
CA SER A 660 -35.29 4.72 -6.62
C SER A 660 -36.42 4.39 -5.64
N MET A 661 -36.58 5.18 -4.57
CA MET A 661 -37.72 5.02 -3.66
C MET A 661 -39.04 5.31 -4.37
N ASP A 662 -39.11 6.37 -5.18
CA ASP A 662 -40.29 6.73 -5.95
C ASP A 662 -40.64 5.66 -6.99
N GLN A 663 -39.65 5.05 -7.66
CA GLN A 663 -39.86 3.90 -8.53
C GLN A 663 -40.37 2.67 -7.78
N ARG A 664 -39.88 2.41 -6.55
CA ARG A 664 -40.44 1.34 -5.70
C ARG A 664 -41.88 1.65 -5.27
N PHE A 665 -42.21 2.92 -5.03
CA PHE A 665 -43.59 3.36 -4.76
C PHE A 665 -44.49 3.19 -5.99
N ILE A 666 -44.02 3.54 -7.19
CA ILE A 666 -44.75 3.37 -8.46
C ILE A 666 -44.98 1.88 -8.76
N ASN A 667 -43.96 1.04 -8.59
CA ASN A 667 -44.09 -0.40 -8.79
C ASN A 667 -45.01 -1.05 -7.75
N SER A 668 -44.97 -0.60 -6.49
CA SER A 668 -45.88 -1.08 -5.44
C SER A 668 -47.34 -0.68 -5.70
N ASN A 669 -47.58 0.48 -6.34
CA ASN A 669 -48.92 0.90 -6.76
C ASN A 669 -49.45 0.16 -8.00
N SER A 670 -48.58 -0.52 -8.76
CA SER A 670 -48.99 -1.26 -9.97
C SER A 670 -49.40 -2.72 -9.71
N VAL A 671 -49.09 -3.29 -8.53
CA VAL A 671 -49.27 -4.74 -8.26
C VAL A 671 -50.29 -5.08 -7.17
N ALA A 672 -50.78 -4.15 -6.34
CA ALA A 672 -51.90 -4.47 -5.43
C ALA A 672 -52.68 -3.24 -5.00
N GLY A 673 -54.00 -3.28 -5.19
CA GLY A 673 -54.97 -2.24 -4.82
C GLY A 673 -55.20 -2.04 -3.32
N HIS A 674 -54.19 -2.14 -2.45
CA HIS A 674 -54.35 -1.80 -1.03
C HIS A 674 -53.12 -1.06 -0.47
N LEU A 675 -53.29 0.25 -0.27
CA LEU A 675 -52.38 1.09 0.52
C LEU A 675 -52.53 0.77 2.03
N PRO A 676 -51.43 0.55 2.77
CA PRO A 676 -51.46 0.45 4.23
C PRO A 676 -51.89 1.77 4.89
N PHE A 677 -52.78 1.68 5.88
CA PHE A 677 -53.42 2.80 6.62
C PHE A 677 -52.46 3.92 7.07
N LEU A 678 -51.23 3.57 7.46
CA LEU A 678 -50.22 4.53 7.93
C LEU A 678 -49.70 5.50 6.84
N VAL A 679 -49.80 5.13 5.56
CA VAL A 679 -49.36 5.97 4.43
C VAL A 679 -50.39 7.08 4.14
N ARG A 680 -51.68 6.82 4.40
CA ARG A 680 -52.77 7.80 4.22
C ARG A 680 -52.68 8.98 5.21
N GLN A 681 -52.08 8.73 6.38
CA GLN A 681 -51.89 9.75 7.42
C GLN A 681 -50.70 10.69 7.13
N ARG A 682 -49.73 10.27 6.30
CA ARG A 682 -48.57 11.11 5.94
C ARG A 682 -48.83 12.04 4.76
N GLN A 683 -49.74 11.67 3.85
CA GLN A 683 -50.08 12.50 2.69
C GLN A 683 -51.04 13.67 3.04
N SER A 684 -51.74 13.60 4.16
CA SER A 684 -52.68 14.66 4.60
C SER A 684 -51.99 15.89 5.23
N GLY A 685 -50.67 15.84 5.46
CA GLY A 685 -49.92 16.93 6.10
C GLY A 685 -49.21 17.92 5.16
N ALA A 686 -49.04 17.60 3.88
CA ALA A 686 -48.13 18.35 3.00
C ALA A 686 -48.80 19.43 2.12
N SER A 687 -50.14 19.51 2.09
CA SER A 687 -50.86 20.45 1.21
C SER A 687 -51.27 21.75 1.92
N ARG A 688 -50.32 22.45 2.55
CA ARG A 688 -50.48 23.88 2.92
C ARG A 688 -49.13 24.58 3.00
N ARG A 689 -48.53 24.94 1.86
CA ARG A 689 -47.64 26.12 1.79
C ARG A 689 -47.86 26.85 0.47
N ILE A 690 -48.57 27.96 0.58
CA ILE A 690 -48.75 29.00 -0.43
C ILE A 690 -47.39 29.70 -0.61
N PRO A 691 -46.88 29.91 -1.82
CA PRO A 691 -45.68 30.71 -2.01
C PRO A 691 -46.06 32.20 -1.95
N TYR A 692 -45.58 32.89 -0.92
CA TYR A 692 -45.54 34.35 -0.86
C TYR A 692 -44.52 34.84 -1.89
N SER A 693 -44.99 35.64 -2.85
CA SER A 693 -44.13 36.52 -3.65
C SER A 693 -43.70 37.69 -2.78
N SER A 694 -42.42 38.08 -2.82
CA SER A 694 -42.01 39.45 -2.53
C SER A 694 -40.66 39.77 -3.18
N LYS A 695 -40.62 41.02 -3.63
CA LYS A 695 -39.60 41.80 -4.32
C LYS A 695 -38.17 41.67 -3.81
#